data_AF-A0A941RWE9-F1
#
_entry.id   AF-A0A941RWE9-F1
#
_cell.length_a   1.000
_cell.length_b   1.000
_cell.length_c   1.000
_cell.angle_alpha   90.00
_cell.angle_beta   90.00
_cell.angle_gamma   90.00
#
_symmetry.space_group_name_H-M   'P 1'
#
loop_
_entity.id
_entity.type
_entity.pdbx_description
1 polymer ?
#
loop_
_entity_poly.entity_id
_entity_poly.type
_entity_poly.pdbx_seq_one_letter_code
_entity_poly.pdbx_strand_id
1 'polypeptide(L)'
;IAGEDERGVLFGVGRLLRELRFARGSIHLPDGFVQATAPETSLRGHQLGYRQKTNSYDAWDIGQWEQYYRDLAVFGTNAIELIPPRSDDDADSPHFPRPPMEMMERMSRVADDYGLDVWLWYPALDEDYTKPDTVEFALREWGEVFRRLPRIDALFVPGGDPGHTHPKPLMALVEKQAAALRRHHPQAKIWVAPQGFNPAWLQEFIQILQTEPKWFDGVVFGPQIFVSLEELRKLVPARYPIRGYPDITHSINCQHPVPDWDTAFGVTQAREVINPRPLGQAAIFRAYRDKTFGFLTYSEGCNDDVNKFVWSGLGWNSQTPVVDILRHYSRFFIGDRFTEGFAQGLLALERNWQGPLLVNGQVETTLSQFQKMERSASPGELLNWRFQQALYRAYYDAYIRDRLIAETAQEAQAFDWLRRARRIGSAAAMEEAHAVLSQATRHPVSEDRRTRVNELAEALYQSIRMQLSSERYFGERGRGTSQDTLDAPLNGRIWLENQFTMIRLLADEKERLAKIDLLLHRTDPGPGGFYDDLGDPARQPHLVLGQGFATDPDFRKSALIGYDNRPGLPLAWANYAQSMYDAPLQMRYTELDPQGQYRLRVVYADDSNHVKIRLQADELEIHPLIKKPDPPEPLEYDIPATATADGTLTLSWNREPGRGGNGRGCQIREVWLMKKQAP
;
A
#
# COMPACT_ATOMS: atom_id res chain seq x y z
N ILE A 1 -18.28 21.84 29.31
CA ILE A 1 -18.29 20.56 28.57
C ILE A 1 -18.83 19.52 29.54
N ALA A 2 -19.82 18.73 29.12
CA ALA A 2 -20.40 17.66 29.91
C ALA A 2 -20.42 16.38 29.07
N GLY A 3 -20.18 15.23 29.70
CA GLY A 3 -20.26 13.90 29.11
C GLY A 3 -20.83 12.92 30.11
N GLU A 4 -21.38 11.80 29.63
CA GLU A 4 -21.94 10.74 30.48
C GLU A 4 -20.87 10.01 31.32
N ASP A 5 -19.62 10.03 30.85
CA ASP A 5 -18.44 9.46 31.51
C ASP A 5 -17.18 10.32 31.24
N GLU A 6 -16.06 9.92 31.81
CA GLU A 6 -14.77 10.61 31.66
C GLU A 6 -14.31 10.70 30.19
N ARG A 7 -14.55 9.64 29.39
CA ARG A 7 -14.25 9.62 27.95
C ARG A 7 -15.12 10.61 27.18
N GLY A 8 -16.40 10.72 27.53
CA GLY A 8 -17.33 11.69 26.98
C GLY A 8 -16.87 13.13 27.23
N VAL A 9 -16.34 13.41 28.42
CA VAL A 9 -15.72 14.71 28.73
C VAL A 9 -14.46 14.93 27.89
N LEU A 10 -13.56 13.95 27.81
CA LEU A 10 -12.33 14.02 27.00
C LEU A 10 -12.63 14.32 25.52
N PHE A 11 -13.57 13.59 24.91
CA PHE A 11 -13.96 13.81 23.51
C PHE A 11 -14.73 15.12 23.32
N GLY A 12 -15.51 15.56 24.32
CA GLY A 12 -16.11 16.88 24.34
C GLY A 12 -15.08 18.01 24.34
N VAL A 13 -13.98 17.86 25.10
CA VAL A 13 -12.81 18.75 25.05
C VAL A 13 -12.18 18.73 23.67
N GLY A 14 -11.92 17.54 23.10
CA GLY A 14 -11.40 17.41 21.74
C GLY A 14 -12.27 18.09 20.69
N ARG A 15 -13.59 17.95 20.79
CA ARG A 15 -14.53 18.64 19.90
C ARG A 15 -14.47 20.16 20.06
N LEU A 16 -14.42 20.68 21.28
CA LEU A 16 -14.26 22.11 21.53
C LEU A 16 -12.94 22.62 20.91
N LEU A 17 -11.82 21.94 21.19
CA LEU A 17 -10.49 22.32 20.70
C LEU A 17 -10.44 22.41 19.17
N ARG A 18 -11.10 21.49 18.46
CA ARG A 18 -11.20 21.53 16.99
C ARG A 18 -12.04 22.69 16.46
N GLU A 19 -12.90 23.29 17.29
CA GLU A 19 -13.74 24.44 16.91
C GLU A 19 -13.19 25.79 17.34
N LEU A 20 -12.22 25.81 18.25
CA LEU A 20 -11.54 27.03 18.62
C LEU A 20 -10.70 27.57 17.45
N ARG A 21 -10.73 28.90 17.32
CA ARG A 21 -9.96 29.69 16.36
C ARG A 21 -8.82 30.31 17.13
N PHE A 22 -7.64 29.70 17.03
CA PHE A 22 -6.43 30.16 17.71
C PHE A 22 -5.69 31.17 16.84
N ALA A 23 -5.42 32.34 17.41
CA ALA A 23 -4.53 33.34 16.84
C ALA A 23 -3.62 33.90 17.94
N ARG A 24 -2.55 34.59 17.56
CA ARG A 24 -1.63 35.18 18.53
C ARG A 24 -2.39 36.14 19.45
N GLY A 25 -2.44 35.82 20.74
CA GLY A 25 -3.11 36.64 21.76
C GLY A 25 -4.64 36.59 21.76
N SER A 26 -5.28 35.70 20.99
CA SER A 26 -6.73 35.55 21.01
C SER A 26 -7.18 34.10 20.75
N ILE A 27 -8.29 33.73 21.39
CA ILE A 27 -8.99 32.47 21.16
C ILE A 27 -10.45 32.84 20.94
N HIS A 28 -11.02 32.40 19.82
CA HIS A 28 -12.42 32.64 19.50
C HIS A 28 -13.16 31.32 19.27
N LEU A 29 -14.40 31.27 19.75
CA LEU A 29 -15.36 30.20 19.46
C LEU A 29 -16.52 30.85 18.70
N PRO A 30 -17.02 30.26 17.60
CA PRO A 30 -18.15 30.84 16.88
C PRO A 30 -19.35 31.10 17.80
N ASP A 31 -19.98 32.27 17.63
CA ASP A 31 -21.15 32.66 18.41
C ASP A 31 -22.27 31.61 18.27
N GLY A 32 -22.90 31.28 19.40
CA GLY A 32 -23.99 30.30 19.43
C GLY A 32 -23.55 28.84 19.25
N PHE A 33 -22.25 28.53 19.36
CA PHE A 33 -21.79 27.13 19.30
C PHE A 33 -22.43 26.28 20.41
N VAL A 34 -23.32 25.38 20.00
CA VAL A 34 -23.98 24.38 20.85
C VAL A 34 -23.94 23.05 20.10
N GLN A 35 -23.49 21.99 20.78
CA GLN A 35 -23.42 20.67 20.18
C GLN A 35 -23.67 19.56 21.21
N ALA A 36 -24.49 18.59 20.81
CA ALA A 36 -24.67 17.30 21.48
C ALA A 36 -24.41 16.21 20.43
N THR A 37 -23.52 15.26 20.75
CA THR A 37 -23.10 14.22 19.81
C THR A 37 -22.51 13.03 20.56
N ALA A 38 -22.57 11.85 19.96
CA ALA A 38 -21.97 10.61 20.43
C ALA A 38 -21.41 9.85 19.23
N PRO A 39 -20.39 8.99 19.40
CA PRO A 39 -19.80 8.25 18.29
C PRO A 39 -20.73 7.14 17.78
N GLU A 40 -20.78 6.94 16.46
CA GLU A 40 -21.50 5.83 15.81
C GLU A 40 -20.76 4.48 15.95
N THR A 41 -19.43 4.50 15.98
CA THR A 41 -18.59 3.29 16.05
C THR A 41 -18.02 3.12 17.45
N SER A 42 -18.15 1.95 18.07
CA SER A 42 -17.71 1.76 19.47
C SER A 42 -16.18 1.65 19.62
N LEU A 43 -15.50 0.97 18.71
CA LEU A 43 -14.03 0.85 18.68
C LEU A 43 -13.44 1.71 17.55
N ARG A 44 -12.58 2.66 17.92
CA ARG A 44 -11.93 3.61 17.00
C ARG A 44 -10.46 3.69 17.39
N GLY A 45 -9.63 2.81 16.84
CA GLY A 45 -8.22 2.72 17.21
C GLY A 45 -7.25 2.64 16.04
N HIS A 46 -5.97 2.68 16.36
CA HIS A 46 -4.86 2.59 15.42
C HIS A 46 -3.71 1.79 16.03
N GLN A 47 -3.02 1.01 15.21
CA GLN A 47 -1.81 0.31 15.62
C GLN A 47 -0.63 1.28 15.63
N LEU A 48 0.12 1.28 16.73
CA LEU A 48 1.26 2.16 16.99
C LEU A 48 2.43 1.31 17.49
N GLY A 49 3.14 0.68 16.55
CA GLY A 49 4.27 -0.20 16.83
C GLY A 49 5.57 0.57 17.02
N TYR A 50 6.19 0.48 18.21
CA TYR A 50 7.58 0.89 18.43
C TYR A 50 8.51 -0.28 18.08
N ARG A 51 9.02 -0.31 16.84
CA ARG A 51 9.82 -1.41 16.29
C ARG A 51 10.66 -0.92 15.10
N GLN A 52 11.78 -1.59 14.81
CA GLN A 52 12.79 -1.14 13.84
C GLN A 52 12.22 -0.92 12.42
N LYS A 53 11.20 -1.68 12.02
CA LYS A 53 10.61 -1.69 10.67
C LYS A 53 9.77 -0.44 10.31
N THR A 54 9.53 0.47 11.26
CA THR A 54 8.71 1.67 11.02
C THR A 54 9.50 2.84 10.45
N ASN A 55 8.89 3.68 9.63
CA ASN A 55 9.57 4.82 9.00
C ASN A 55 9.85 6.02 9.95
N SER A 56 9.47 5.92 11.24
CA SER A 56 9.55 7.05 12.18
C SER A 56 9.38 6.67 13.68
N TYR A 57 8.51 5.71 13.99
CA TYR A 57 8.05 5.44 15.36
C TYR A 57 9.12 4.88 16.29
N ASP A 58 10.07 4.10 15.79
CA ASP A 58 11.22 3.60 16.54
C ASP A 58 12.08 4.73 17.12
N ALA A 59 12.11 5.90 16.48
CA ALA A 59 12.88 7.05 16.92
C ALA A 59 12.13 7.96 17.92
N TRP A 60 10.85 7.69 18.21
CA TRP A 60 10.02 8.56 19.04
C TRP A 60 10.28 8.36 20.52
N ASP A 61 10.48 9.47 21.24
CA ASP A 61 10.53 9.46 22.69
C ASP A 61 9.11 9.43 23.32
N ILE A 62 9.07 9.31 24.65
CA ILE A 62 7.78 9.22 25.36
C ILE A 62 6.95 10.50 25.28
N GLY A 63 7.59 11.67 25.18
CA GLY A 63 6.88 12.95 25.06
C GLY A 63 6.20 13.07 23.70
N GLN A 64 6.85 12.58 22.64
CA GLN A 64 6.26 12.48 21.32
C GLN A 64 5.08 11.52 21.30
N TRP A 65 5.21 10.32 21.90
CA TRP A 65 4.11 9.37 22.01
C TRP A 65 2.91 9.93 22.77
N GLU A 66 3.15 10.57 23.91
CA GLU A 66 2.09 11.21 24.69
C GLU A 66 1.38 12.30 23.89
N GLN A 67 2.13 13.18 23.22
CA GLN A 67 1.53 14.19 22.36
C GLN A 67 0.69 13.55 21.24
N TYR A 68 1.17 12.47 20.63
CA TYR A 68 0.44 11.81 19.56
C TYR A 68 -0.85 11.13 20.03
N TYR A 69 -0.85 10.53 21.24
CA TYR A 69 -2.07 9.96 21.82
C TYR A 69 -3.11 11.04 22.10
N ARG A 70 -2.68 12.20 22.60
CA ARG A 70 -3.55 13.36 22.80
C ARG A 70 -4.13 13.86 21.48
N ASP A 71 -3.31 13.95 20.44
CA ASP A 71 -3.74 14.34 19.10
C ASP A 71 -4.85 13.40 18.58
N LEU A 72 -4.64 12.09 18.68
CA LEU A 72 -5.62 11.07 18.30
C LEU A 72 -6.91 11.17 19.14
N ALA A 73 -6.79 11.29 20.46
CA ALA A 73 -7.93 11.42 21.38
C ALA A 73 -8.78 12.68 21.07
N VAL A 74 -8.17 13.80 20.66
CA VAL A 74 -8.89 15.01 20.24
C VAL A 74 -9.84 14.74 19.07
N PHE A 75 -9.53 13.75 18.23
CA PHE A 75 -10.37 13.32 17.11
C PHE A 75 -11.31 12.16 17.43
N GLY A 76 -11.31 11.67 18.66
CA GLY A 76 -12.22 10.64 19.13
C GLY A 76 -11.64 9.23 19.07
N THR A 77 -10.35 9.03 18.79
CA THR A 77 -9.69 7.72 18.96
C THR A 77 -9.83 7.27 20.41
N ASN A 78 -10.17 6.01 20.64
CA ASN A 78 -10.36 5.45 21.98
C ASN A 78 -9.56 4.17 22.27
N ALA A 79 -8.75 3.71 21.32
CA ALA A 79 -7.93 2.52 21.48
C ALA A 79 -6.58 2.64 20.77
N ILE A 80 -5.53 2.11 21.38
CA ILE A 80 -4.18 2.00 20.82
C ILE A 80 -3.78 0.52 20.79
N GLU A 81 -3.25 0.04 19.66
CA GLU A 81 -2.66 -1.31 19.59
C GLU A 81 -1.14 -1.24 19.57
N LEU A 82 -0.53 -1.92 20.53
CA LEU A 82 0.92 -2.01 20.67
C LEU A 82 1.43 -3.32 20.06
N ILE A 83 2.71 -3.31 19.69
CA ILE A 83 3.45 -4.48 19.21
C ILE A 83 4.47 -4.86 20.29
N PRO A 84 4.60 -6.15 20.65
CA PRO A 84 5.57 -6.65 21.61
C PRO A 84 7.02 -6.45 21.13
N PRO A 85 8.01 -6.48 22.04
CA PRO A 85 9.43 -6.41 21.67
C PRO A 85 9.89 -7.51 20.71
N ARG A 86 9.33 -8.72 20.84
CA ARG A 86 9.65 -9.83 19.94
C ARG A 86 8.58 -9.92 18.85
N SER A 87 8.99 -9.57 17.65
CA SER A 87 8.24 -9.63 16.38
C SER A 87 9.12 -10.32 15.32
N ASP A 88 8.75 -10.24 14.04
CA ASP A 88 9.59 -10.62 12.89
C ASP A 88 10.56 -9.51 12.45
N ASP A 89 10.80 -8.53 13.31
CA ASP A 89 11.71 -7.41 13.09
C ASP A 89 13.07 -7.65 13.78
N ASP A 90 14.05 -6.84 13.40
CA ASP A 90 15.29 -6.75 14.16
C ASP A 90 15.00 -6.31 15.60
N ALA A 91 15.66 -6.96 16.56
CA ALA A 91 15.44 -6.73 17.99
C ALA A 91 15.89 -5.34 18.47
N ASP A 92 16.67 -4.63 17.66
CA ASP A 92 17.21 -3.30 17.97
C ASP A 92 17.11 -2.38 16.75
N SER A 93 17.11 -1.07 16.99
CA SER A 93 17.16 -0.02 15.97
C SER A 93 18.23 1.00 16.37
N PRO A 94 19.02 1.54 15.41
CA PRO A 94 19.95 2.63 15.71
C PRO A 94 19.25 3.89 16.25
N HIS A 95 17.92 3.97 16.15
CA HIS A 95 17.14 5.11 16.58
C HIS A 95 16.46 4.97 17.93
N PHE A 96 16.38 3.76 18.49
CA PHE A 96 15.63 3.53 19.73
C PHE A 96 16.12 4.43 20.87
N PRO A 97 15.31 5.40 21.36
CA PRO A 97 15.68 6.17 22.54
C PRO A 97 15.64 5.33 23.82
N ARG A 98 14.95 4.18 23.80
CA ARG A 98 14.80 3.25 24.93
C ARG A 98 14.67 1.80 24.47
N PRO A 99 15.01 0.82 25.32
CA PRO A 99 14.71 -0.58 25.05
C PRO A 99 13.21 -0.79 24.76
N PRO A 100 12.83 -1.62 23.75
CA PRO A 100 11.43 -1.77 23.33
C PRO A 100 10.45 -2.11 24.46
N MET A 101 10.82 -3.00 25.38
CA MET A 101 9.94 -3.36 26.49
C MET A 101 9.74 -2.22 27.50
N GLU A 102 10.76 -1.38 27.72
CA GLU A 102 10.58 -0.19 28.57
C GLU A 102 9.67 0.84 27.89
N MET A 103 9.85 1.05 26.58
CA MET A 103 8.99 1.97 25.83
C MET A 103 7.54 1.48 25.83
N MET A 104 7.31 0.20 25.54
CA MET A 104 5.97 -0.41 25.50
C MET A 104 5.23 -0.27 26.85
N GLU A 105 5.93 -0.46 27.97
CA GLU A 105 5.36 -0.25 29.31
C GLU A 105 4.91 1.19 29.52
N ARG A 106 5.72 2.16 29.09
CA ARG A 106 5.38 3.59 29.18
C ARG A 106 4.24 3.97 28.24
N MET A 107 4.23 3.45 27.01
CA MET A 107 3.15 3.65 26.05
C MET A 107 1.81 3.12 26.58
N SER A 108 1.80 1.93 27.21
CA SER A 108 0.61 1.38 27.87
C SER A 108 0.15 2.26 29.05
N ARG A 109 1.09 2.78 29.86
CA ARG A 109 0.77 3.71 30.96
C ARG A 109 0.13 5.01 30.44
N VAL A 110 0.71 5.61 29.40
CA VAL A 110 0.16 6.83 28.80
C VAL A 110 -1.25 6.57 28.24
N ALA A 111 -1.48 5.44 27.56
CA ALA A 111 -2.83 5.10 27.12
C ALA A 111 -3.82 5.02 28.30
N ASP A 112 -3.40 4.41 29.41
CA ASP A 112 -4.22 4.31 30.62
C ASP A 112 -4.52 5.68 31.25
N ASP A 113 -3.51 6.57 31.34
CA ASP A 113 -3.65 7.93 31.88
C ASP A 113 -4.70 8.77 31.12
N TYR A 114 -4.88 8.53 29.83
CA TYR A 114 -5.92 9.17 28.99
C TYR A 114 -7.19 8.32 28.83
N GLY A 115 -7.30 7.20 29.55
CA GLY A 115 -8.44 6.31 29.50
C GLY A 115 -8.64 5.63 28.14
N LEU A 116 -7.60 5.46 27.34
CA LEU A 116 -7.62 4.76 26.05
C LEU A 116 -7.48 3.25 26.27
N ASP A 117 -8.21 2.44 25.50
CA ASP A 117 -8.08 0.98 25.54
C ASP A 117 -6.74 0.54 24.93
N VAL A 118 -6.05 -0.41 25.58
CA VAL A 118 -4.79 -0.97 25.11
C VAL A 118 -5.03 -2.35 24.52
N TRP A 119 -4.75 -2.47 23.23
CA TRP A 119 -4.71 -3.71 22.49
C TRP A 119 -3.26 -4.17 22.31
N LEU A 120 -3.05 -5.48 22.29
CA LEU A 120 -1.77 -6.08 21.93
C LEU A 120 -1.93 -6.90 20.66
N TRP A 121 -1.20 -6.55 19.61
CA TRP A 121 -0.99 -7.44 18.47
C TRP A 121 0.19 -8.35 18.79
N TYR A 122 -0.02 -9.67 18.94
CA TYR A 122 1.03 -10.60 19.38
C TYR A 122 1.07 -11.86 18.50
N PRO A 123 2.04 -11.98 17.57
CA PRO A 123 2.13 -13.13 16.66
C PRO A 123 2.75 -14.35 17.34
N ALA A 124 2.30 -15.53 16.93
CA ALA A 124 2.89 -16.82 17.29
C ALA A 124 4.09 -17.12 16.36
N LEU A 125 5.30 -16.77 16.79
CA LEU A 125 6.51 -16.73 15.94
C LEU A 125 7.27 -18.07 15.83
N ASP A 126 7.09 -18.97 16.79
CA ASP A 126 7.84 -20.22 16.82
C ASP A 126 7.29 -21.21 15.78
N GLU A 127 8.17 -22.04 15.20
CA GLU A 127 7.84 -22.91 14.06
C GLU A 127 6.75 -23.94 14.38
N ASP A 128 6.71 -24.46 15.60
CA ASP A 128 5.87 -25.62 15.95
C ASP A 128 5.33 -25.59 17.38
N TYR A 129 4.08 -25.16 17.53
CA TYR A 129 3.35 -25.13 18.79
C TYR A 129 2.68 -26.47 19.16
N THR A 130 2.97 -27.57 18.46
CA THR A 130 2.60 -28.92 18.93
C THR A 130 3.55 -29.44 20.00
N LYS A 131 4.75 -28.85 20.13
CA LYS A 131 5.78 -29.22 21.11
C LYS A 131 5.51 -28.57 22.47
N PRO A 132 5.45 -29.33 23.58
CA PRO A 132 5.24 -28.79 24.91
C PRO A 132 6.24 -27.69 25.31
N ASP A 133 7.53 -27.89 25.06
CA ASP A 133 8.59 -26.92 25.42
C ASP A 133 8.42 -25.58 24.71
N THR A 134 8.00 -25.59 23.44
CA THR A 134 7.70 -24.37 22.66
C THR A 134 6.50 -23.63 23.25
N VAL A 135 5.45 -24.36 23.63
CA VAL A 135 4.29 -23.78 24.32
C VAL A 135 4.68 -23.20 25.67
N GLU A 136 5.48 -23.91 26.47
CA GLU A 136 5.96 -23.42 27.77
C GLU A 136 6.83 -22.17 27.65
N PHE A 137 7.70 -22.12 26.65
CA PHE A 137 8.50 -20.94 26.35
C PHE A 137 7.61 -19.74 26.02
N ALA A 138 6.68 -19.87 25.08
CA ALA A 138 5.77 -18.78 24.70
C ALA A 138 4.88 -18.32 25.86
N LEU A 139 4.43 -19.24 26.73
CA LEU A 139 3.66 -18.86 27.93
C LEU A 139 4.48 -18.03 28.92
N ARG A 140 5.77 -18.33 29.09
CA ARG A 140 6.67 -17.52 29.94
C ARG A 140 6.94 -16.17 29.32
N GLU A 141 7.27 -16.15 28.03
CA GLU A 141 7.59 -14.92 27.29
C GLU A 141 6.42 -13.94 27.28
N TRP A 142 5.25 -14.39 26.83
CA TRP A 142 4.06 -13.53 26.73
C TRP A 142 3.56 -13.15 28.12
N GLY A 143 3.60 -14.09 29.07
CA GLY A 143 3.24 -13.85 30.47
C GLY A 143 4.06 -12.74 31.11
N GLU A 144 5.35 -12.62 30.78
CA GLU A 144 6.19 -11.53 31.28
C GLU A 144 5.77 -10.17 30.71
N VAL A 145 5.40 -10.10 29.41
CA VAL A 145 4.81 -8.89 28.83
C VAL A 145 3.50 -8.53 29.53
N PHE A 146 2.60 -9.49 29.71
CA PHE A 146 1.29 -9.27 30.36
C PHE A 146 1.42 -8.76 31.79
N ARG A 147 2.41 -9.28 32.53
CA ARG A 147 2.69 -8.89 33.91
C ARG A 147 3.23 -7.46 34.00
N ARG A 148 4.00 -7.01 33.01
CA ARG A 148 4.68 -5.70 33.04
C ARG A 148 3.79 -4.55 32.61
N LEU A 149 2.89 -4.77 31.66
CA LEU A 149 2.04 -3.70 31.14
C LEU A 149 0.95 -3.31 32.16
N PRO A 150 0.80 -2.02 32.48
CA PRO A 150 -0.21 -1.55 33.43
C PRO A 150 -1.64 -1.79 32.95
N ARG A 151 -1.86 -1.76 31.62
CA ARG A 151 -3.18 -1.98 31.03
C ARG A 151 -3.09 -2.85 29.78
N ILE A 152 -3.96 -3.85 29.72
CA ILE A 152 -4.28 -4.62 28.52
C ILE A 152 -5.79 -4.90 28.52
N ASP A 153 -6.52 -4.35 27.56
CA ASP A 153 -7.95 -4.60 27.37
C ASP A 153 -8.20 -5.75 26.39
N ALA A 154 -7.28 -5.98 25.45
CA ALA A 154 -7.42 -7.04 24.48
C ALA A 154 -6.10 -7.56 23.91
N LEU A 155 -6.07 -8.85 23.61
CA LEU A 155 -5.02 -9.53 22.87
C LEU A 155 -5.56 -9.94 21.50
N PHE A 156 -4.86 -9.54 20.46
CA PHE A 156 -5.07 -9.96 19.08
C PHE A 156 -3.88 -10.81 18.62
N VAL A 157 -4.16 -12.04 18.19
CA VAL A 157 -3.17 -12.96 17.63
C VAL A 157 -3.45 -13.17 16.13
N PRO A 158 -2.57 -12.74 15.20
CA PRO A 158 -2.70 -13.08 13.79
C PRO A 158 -2.42 -14.57 13.56
N GLY A 159 -3.12 -15.18 12.60
CA GLY A 159 -2.86 -16.57 12.17
C GLY A 159 -1.57 -16.75 11.36
N GLY A 160 -1.03 -15.66 10.81
CA GLY A 160 0.24 -15.61 10.09
C GLY A 160 0.60 -14.19 9.65
N ASP A 161 1.77 -14.05 9.03
CA ASP A 161 2.37 -12.76 8.60
C ASP A 161 2.52 -11.73 9.75
N PRO A 162 3.44 -11.98 10.71
CA PRO A 162 4.32 -13.15 10.85
C PRO A 162 3.67 -14.27 11.68
N GLY A 163 4.40 -15.37 11.80
CA GLY A 163 3.85 -16.65 12.23
C GLY A 163 3.28 -17.43 11.04
N HIS A 164 2.93 -18.69 11.27
CA HIS A 164 2.31 -19.55 10.28
C HIS A 164 1.81 -20.83 10.96
N THR A 165 0.91 -20.68 11.92
CA THR A 165 0.52 -21.79 12.79
C THR A 165 -0.83 -22.36 12.37
N HIS A 166 -0.88 -23.70 12.22
CA HIS A 166 -2.12 -24.41 11.92
C HIS A 166 -3.23 -24.07 12.94
N PRO A 167 -4.51 -23.98 12.55
CA PRO A 167 -5.59 -23.49 13.44
C PRO A 167 -5.70 -24.21 14.78
N LYS A 168 -5.68 -25.56 14.82
CA LYS A 168 -5.70 -26.33 16.07
C LYS A 168 -4.60 -25.96 17.08
N PRO A 169 -3.29 -26.10 16.76
CA PRO A 169 -2.24 -25.72 17.72
C PRO A 169 -2.24 -24.23 18.04
N LEU A 170 -2.59 -23.36 17.09
CA LEU A 170 -2.75 -21.93 17.36
C LEU A 170 -3.81 -21.68 18.43
N MET A 171 -5.02 -22.20 18.25
CA MET A 171 -6.13 -21.99 19.19
C MET A 171 -5.83 -22.60 20.57
N ALA A 172 -5.14 -23.74 20.62
CA ALA A 172 -4.70 -24.35 21.87
C ALA A 172 -3.65 -23.51 22.62
N LEU A 173 -2.71 -22.87 21.90
CA LEU A 173 -1.78 -21.90 22.48
C LEU A 173 -2.54 -20.68 23.02
N VAL A 174 -3.41 -20.09 22.19
CA VAL A 174 -4.13 -18.86 22.53
C VAL A 174 -5.06 -19.07 23.72
N GLU A 175 -5.69 -20.24 23.89
CA GLU A 175 -6.47 -20.57 25.09
C GLU A 175 -5.63 -20.50 26.37
N LYS A 176 -4.42 -21.07 26.34
CA LYS A 176 -3.50 -21.01 27.48
C LYS A 176 -3.01 -19.59 27.74
N GLN A 177 -2.74 -18.82 26.68
CA GLN A 177 -2.38 -17.41 26.80
C GLN A 177 -3.52 -16.55 27.33
N ALA A 178 -4.77 -16.85 26.97
CA ALA A 178 -5.95 -16.19 27.52
C ALA A 178 -6.04 -16.38 29.05
N ALA A 179 -5.78 -17.60 29.52
CA ALA A 179 -5.73 -17.90 30.94
C ALA A 179 -4.55 -17.18 31.64
N ALA A 180 -3.39 -17.07 30.99
CA ALA A 180 -2.24 -16.33 31.53
C ALA A 180 -2.52 -14.82 31.60
N LEU A 181 -3.03 -14.22 30.53
CA LEU A 181 -3.39 -12.80 30.45
C LEU A 181 -4.39 -12.41 31.54
N ARG A 182 -5.45 -13.20 31.71
CA ARG A 182 -6.53 -12.90 32.67
C ARG A 182 -6.13 -13.02 34.14
N ARG A 183 -4.95 -13.57 34.45
CA ARG A 183 -4.38 -13.50 35.82
C ARG A 183 -3.95 -12.09 36.19
N HIS A 184 -3.54 -11.30 35.21
CA HIS A 184 -3.09 -9.91 35.39
C HIS A 184 -4.16 -8.91 34.95
N HIS A 185 -4.92 -9.25 33.90
CA HIS A 185 -5.95 -8.39 33.30
C HIS A 185 -7.29 -9.15 33.16
N PRO A 186 -8.07 -9.32 34.23
CA PRO A 186 -9.20 -10.26 34.28
C PRO A 186 -10.31 -10.03 33.25
N GLN A 187 -10.46 -8.79 32.77
CA GLN A 187 -11.48 -8.41 31.80
C GLN A 187 -10.98 -8.46 30.35
N ALA A 188 -9.70 -8.77 30.13
CA ALA A 188 -9.09 -8.72 28.81
C ALA A 188 -9.74 -9.71 27.82
N LYS A 189 -9.87 -9.24 26.59
CA LYS A 189 -10.56 -9.91 25.48
C LYS A 189 -9.59 -10.60 24.54
N ILE A 190 -10.01 -11.70 23.92
CA ILE A 190 -9.15 -12.52 23.07
C ILE A 190 -9.68 -12.59 21.64
N TRP A 191 -8.80 -12.23 20.70
CA TRP A 191 -9.12 -12.09 19.30
C TRP A 191 -8.10 -12.81 18.42
N VAL A 192 -8.59 -13.45 17.34
CA VAL A 192 -7.73 -14.12 16.36
C VAL A 192 -8.15 -13.74 14.94
N ALA A 193 -7.18 -13.54 14.05
CA ALA A 193 -7.43 -13.41 12.61
C ALA A 193 -7.08 -14.73 11.91
N PRO A 194 -7.88 -15.20 10.94
CA PRO A 194 -7.48 -16.28 10.03
C PRO A 194 -6.50 -15.79 8.95
N GLN A 195 -5.59 -14.88 9.32
CA GLN A 195 -4.60 -14.29 8.43
C GLN A 195 -3.67 -15.37 7.88
N GLY A 196 -3.47 -15.38 6.57
CA GLY A 196 -2.63 -16.35 5.87
C GLY A 196 -3.24 -17.74 5.70
N PHE A 197 -4.39 -18.04 6.31
CA PHE A 197 -5.01 -19.37 6.20
C PHE A 197 -5.44 -19.69 4.77
N ASN A 198 -5.14 -20.91 4.33
CA ASN A 198 -5.74 -21.48 3.13
C ASN A 198 -7.20 -21.91 3.40
N PRO A 199 -7.98 -22.34 2.40
CA PRO A 199 -9.38 -22.73 2.60
C PRO A 199 -9.58 -23.85 3.61
N ALA A 200 -8.69 -24.85 3.64
CA ALA A 200 -8.78 -25.97 4.58
C ALA A 200 -8.55 -25.51 6.03
N TRP A 201 -7.55 -24.65 6.26
CA TRP A 201 -7.27 -24.07 7.57
C TRP A 201 -8.38 -23.11 8.02
N LEU A 202 -8.91 -22.29 7.10
CA LEU A 202 -10.06 -21.45 7.39
C LEU A 202 -11.27 -22.31 7.80
N GLN A 203 -11.54 -23.40 7.08
CA GLN A 203 -12.62 -24.32 7.43
C GLN A 203 -12.44 -24.92 8.83
N GLU A 204 -11.24 -25.40 9.17
CA GLU A 204 -10.95 -25.93 10.50
C GLU A 204 -11.11 -24.86 11.58
N PHE A 205 -10.62 -23.63 11.34
CA PHE A 205 -10.81 -22.52 12.26
C PHE A 205 -12.30 -22.22 12.52
N ILE A 206 -13.12 -22.18 11.46
CA ILE A 206 -14.57 -21.99 11.60
C ILE A 206 -15.22 -23.14 12.38
N GLN A 207 -14.81 -24.38 12.16
CA GLN A 207 -15.29 -25.53 12.95
C GLN A 207 -14.96 -25.39 14.44
N ILE A 208 -13.75 -24.90 14.78
CA ILE A 208 -13.39 -24.59 16.17
C ILE A 208 -14.33 -23.52 16.74
N LEU A 209 -14.59 -22.43 16.00
CA LEU A 209 -15.50 -21.38 16.46
C LEU A 209 -16.94 -21.87 16.66
N GLN A 210 -17.41 -22.83 15.87
CA GLN A 210 -18.74 -23.44 16.03
C GLN A 210 -18.89 -24.22 17.34
N THR A 211 -17.79 -24.65 17.97
CA THR A 211 -17.81 -25.21 19.34
C THR A 211 -18.02 -24.14 20.42
N GLU A 212 -18.03 -22.87 20.02
CA GLU A 212 -18.42 -21.76 20.86
C GLU A 212 -17.53 -21.58 22.13
N PRO A 213 -16.18 -21.66 22.02
CA PRO A 213 -15.27 -21.57 23.16
C PRO A 213 -15.50 -20.30 23.98
N LYS A 214 -15.77 -20.48 25.28
CA LYS A 214 -16.15 -19.39 26.20
C LYS A 214 -15.01 -18.40 26.49
N TRP A 215 -13.76 -18.83 26.31
CA TRP A 215 -12.60 -17.98 26.56
C TRP A 215 -12.32 -16.99 25.42
N PHE A 216 -12.90 -17.22 24.23
CA PHE A 216 -12.66 -16.46 22.99
C PHE A 216 -13.73 -15.38 22.81
N ASP A 217 -13.35 -14.19 22.33
CA ASP A 217 -14.24 -13.02 22.28
C ASP A 217 -14.56 -12.53 20.86
N GLY A 218 -13.69 -12.72 19.86
CA GLY A 218 -14.02 -12.31 18.49
C GLY A 218 -12.96 -12.53 17.43
N VAL A 219 -13.30 -12.20 16.19
CA VAL A 219 -12.44 -12.41 15.01
C VAL A 219 -11.95 -11.07 14.47
N VAL A 220 -10.75 -11.03 13.90
CA VAL A 220 -10.23 -9.83 13.21
C VAL A 220 -10.24 -10.05 11.71
N PHE A 221 -10.69 -9.05 10.94
CA PHE A 221 -10.62 -9.01 9.49
C PHE A 221 -9.64 -7.94 9.01
N GLY A 222 -8.63 -8.33 8.25
CA GLY A 222 -7.59 -7.45 7.71
C GLY A 222 -6.83 -8.10 6.56
N PRO A 223 -5.55 -7.74 6.34
CA PRO A 223 -4.72 -8.29 5.26
C PRO A 223 -4.67 -9.82 5.25
N GLN A 224 -4.41 -10.39 4.06
CA GLN A 224 -4.17 -11.82 3.84
C GLN A 224 -5.27 -12.80 4.32
N ILE A 225 -6.52 -12.39 4.39
CA ILE A 225 -7.64 -13.31 4.67
C ILE A 225 -8.23 -13.84 3.36
N PHE A 226 -8.30 -15.17 3.19
CA PHE A 226 -8.69 -15.81 1.93
C PHE A 226 -10.06 -15.38 1.40
N VAL A 227 -11.07 -15.25 2.26
CA VAL A 227 -12.43 -14.83 1.89
C VAL A 227 -12.67 -13.33 2.12
N SER A 228 -13.66 -12.75 1.45
CA SER A 228 -14.08 -11.36 1.70
C SER A 228 -14.67 -11.17 3.10
N LEU A 229 -14.76 -9.92 3.57
CA LEU A 229 -15.40 -9.59 4.86
C LEU A 229 -16.85 -10.08 4.92
N GLU A 230 -17.58 -9.98 3.81
CA GLU A 230 -18.97 -10.44 3.72
C GLU A 230 -19.07 -11.97 3.89
N GLU A 231 -18.19 -12.72 3.22
CA GLU A 231 -18.13 -14.17 3.33
C GLU A 231 -17.66 -14.60 4.72
N LEU A 232 -16.63 -13.95 5.29
CA LEU A 232 -16.17 -14.25 6.64
C LEU A 232 -17.29 -14.02 7.66
N ARG A 233 -18.05 -12.93 7.53
CA ARG A 233 -19.17 -12.65 8.43
C ARG A 233 -20.26 -13.71 8.36
N LYS A 234 -20.52 -14.29 7.18
CA LYS A 234 -21.45 -15.43 6.99
C LYS A 234 -20.95 -16.72 7.65
N LEU A 235 -19.63 -16.93 7.67
CA LEU A 235 -19.01 -18.14 8.23
C LEU A 235 -18.84 -18.08 9.76
N VAL A 236 -18.47 -16.93 10.31
CA VAL A 236 -18.18 -16.77 11.74
C VAL A 236 -19.48 -16.74 12.55
N PRO A 237 -19.64 -17.55 13.62
CA PRO A 237 -20.81 -17.53 14.49
C PRO A 237 -21.18 -16.12 14.97
N ALA A 238 -22.49 -15.81 15.00
CA ALA A 238 -22.99 -14.45 15.24
C ALA A 238 -22.57 -13.86 16.60
N ARG A 239 -22.34 -14.70 17.62
CA ARG A 239 -21.85 -14.27 18.93
C ARG A 239 -20.46 -13.63 18.89
N TYR A 240 -19.65 -13.95 17.88
CA TYR A 240 -18.30 -13.43 17.73
C TYR A 240 -18.34 -12.20 16.81
N PRO A 241 -18.21 -10.99 17.36
CA PRO A 241 -18.03 -9.79 16.54
C PRO A 241 -16.78 -9.90 15.66
N ILE A 242 -16.79 -9.17 14.54
CA ILE A 242 -15.62 -8.99 13.68
C ILE A 242 -15.06 -7.58 13.89
N ARG A 243 -13.78 -7.49 14.23
CA ARG A 243 -13.02 -6.23 14.29
C ARG A 243 -12.45 -5.94 12.89
N GLY A 244 -12.58 -4.70 12.41
CA GLY A 244 -11.84 -4.26 11.23
C GLY A 244 -10.37 -3.98 11.58
N TYR A 245 -9.45 -4.49 10.77
CA TYR A 245 -8.02 -4.21 10.80
C TYR A 245 -7.51 -3.84 9.39
N PRO A 246 -8.06 -2.77 8.78
CA PRO A 246 -7.71 -2.37 7.43
C PRO A 246 -6.32 -1.72 7.38
N ASP A 247 -5.58 -2.01 6.31
CA ASP A 247 -4.31 -1.35 5.98
C ASP A 247 -4.54 0.09 5.52
N ILE A 248 -3.91 1.06 6.21
CA ILE A 248 -3.95 2.48 5.83
C ILE A 248 -2.57 3.06 5.50
N THR A 249 -1.50 2.26 5.63
CA THR A 249 -0.10 2.72 5.51
C THR A 249 0.44 2.53 4.09
N HIS A 250 0.05 1.45 3.43
CA HIS A 250 0.68 1.07 2.17
C HIS A 250 -0.04 1.61 0.92
N SER A 251 0.73 1.91 -0.12
CA SER A 251 0.20 2.35 -1.43
C SER A 251 0.26 1.27 -2.51
N ILE A 252 1.15 0.28 -2.38
CA ILE A 252 1.29 -0.87 -3.28
C ILE A 252 1.56 -2.15 -2.47
N ASN A 253 1.37 -3.32 -3.08
CA ASN A 253 1.68 -4.62 -2.47
C ASN A 253 1.02 -4.81 -1.09
N CYS A 254 -0.25 -4.39 -0.98
CA CYS A 254 -1.01 -4.30 0.27
C CYS A 254 -2.48 -4.68 0.08
N GLN A 255 -3.26 -4.64 1.16
CA GLN A 255 -4.69 -4.96 1.13
C GLN A 255 -5.51 -3.98 0.28
N HIS A 256 -5.16 -2.69 0.33
CA HIS A 256 -5.92 -1.61 -0.32
C HIS A 256 -5.00 -0.70 -1.15
N PRO A 257 -4.46 -1.18 -2.28
CA PRO A 257 -3.52 -0.40 -3.09
C PRO A 257 -4.15 0.89 -3.63
N VAL A 258 -3.31 1.84 -4.04
CA VAL A 258 -3.77 3.02 -4.79
C VAL A 258 -4.26 2.53 -6.16
N PRO A 259 -5.53 2.78 -6.52
CA PRO A 259 -6.05 2.37 -7.83
C PRO A 259 -5.33 3.14 -8.94
N ASP A 260 -4.94 2.42 -10.00
CA ASP A 260 -4.39 2.99 -11.24
C ASP A 260 -3.23 3.97 -11.03
N TRP A 261 -2.33 3.66 -10.08
CA TRP A 261 -1.22 4.54 -9.74
C TRP A 261 -0.19 4.60 -10.88
N ASP A 262 0.31 5.79 -11.22
CA ASP A 262 1.26 5.93 -12.32
C ASP A 262 2.59 5.20 -12.02
N THR A 263 3.17 4.55 -13.03
CA THR A 263 4.44 3.81 -12.94
C THR A 263 5.56 4.68 -12.37
N ALA A 264 5.59 5.97 -12.70
CA ALA A 264 6.61 6.87 -12.20
C ALA A 264 6.56 6.99 -10.68
N PHE A 265 5.36 6.99 -10.08
CA PHE A 265 5.22 6.94 -8.63
C PHE A 265 5.56 5.56 -8.08
N GLY A 266 5.07 4.48 -8.69
CA GLY A 266 5.35 3.11 -8.25
C GLY A 266 6.85 2.78 -8.19
N VAL A 267 7.63 3.32 -9.12
CA VAL A 267 9.10 3.15 -9.19
C VAL A 267 9.85 4.02 -8.17
N THR A 268 9.33 5.20 -7.82
CA THR A 268 10.10 6.21 -7.05
C THR A 268 9.69 6.32 -5.59
N GLN A 269 8.43 6.08 -5.24
CA GLN A 269 7.87 6.33 -3.90
C GLN A 269 7.89 5.10 -2.97
N ALA A 270 8.14 3.89 -3.50
CA ALA A 270 8.04 2.63 -2.78
C ALA A 270 6.66 2.39 -2.11
N ARG A 271 6.55 1.51 -1.11
CA ARG A 271 5.24 1.08 -0.55
C ARG A 271 4.70 1.93 0.60
N GLU A 272 5.54 2.56 1.42
CA GLU A 272 5.16 3.35 2.62
C GLU A 272 5.42 4.85 2.44
N VAL A 273 4.94 5.39 1.33
CA VAL A 273 5.00 6.82 1.04
C VAL A 273 4.10 7.64 1.99
N ILE A 274 4.40 8.93 2.14
CA ILE A 274 3.48 9.92 2.73
C ILE A 274 2.18 9.93 1.91
N ASN A 275 1.11 9.35 2.44
CA ASN A 275 -0.06 8.92 1.65
C ASN A 275 -1.40 9.47 2.16
N PRO A 276 -1.60 10.80 2.27
CA PRO A 276 -2.93 11.33 2.53
C PRO A 276 -3.89 10.89 1.40
N ARG A 277 -4.80 9.97 1.72
CA ARG A 277 -5.81 9.40 0.79
C ARG A 277 -7.23 9.55 1.35
N PRO A 278 -7.66 10.75 1.75
CA PRO A 278 -8.89 10.96 2.50
C PRO A 278 -10.16 10.37 1.84
N LEU A 279 -10.30 10.45 0.51
CA LEU A 279 -11.46 9.90 -0.20
C LEU A 279 -11.38 8.38 -0.35
N GLY A 280 -10.20 7.84 -0.67
CA GLY A 280 -9.96 6.40 -0.73
C GLY A 280 -10.21 5.72 0.62
N GLN A 281 -9.70 6.32 1.69
CA GLN A 281 -9.92 5.84 3.06
C GLN A 281 -11.39 5.92 3.48
N ALA A 282 -12.12 6.95 3.06
CA ALA A 282 -13.56 7.03 3.28
C ALA A 282 -14.33 5.93 2.52
N ALA A 283 -13.90 5.55 1.32
CA ALA A 283 -14.49 4.43 0.57
C ALA A 283 -14.26 3.10 1.31
N ILE A 284 -13.03 2.85 1.78
CA ILE A 284 -12.69 1.65 2.56
C ILE A 284 -13.50 1.60 3.86
N PHE A 285 -13.55 2.71 4.62
CA PHE A 285 -14.36 2.79 5.85
C PHE A 285 -15.82 2.39 5.61
N ARG A 286 -16.43 2.90 4.53
CA ARG A 286 -17.83 2.59 4.18
C ARG A 286 -18.03 1.13 3.79
N ALA A 287 -17.05 0.48 3.19
CA ALA A 287 -17.12 -0.95 2.88
C ALA A 287 -17.12 -1.84 4.14
N TYR A 288 -16.48 -1.36 5.21
CA TYR A 288 -16.29 -2.09 6.48
C TYR A 288 -17.39 -1.84 7.51
N ARG A 289 -17.82 -0.58 7.68
CA ARG A 289 -18.59 -0.09 8.84
C ARG A 289 -19.82 -0.90 9.26
N ASP A 290 -20.52 -1.54 8.32
CA ASP A 290 -21.77 -2.26 8.62
C ASP A 290 -21.52 -3.73 8.99
N LYS A 291 -20.30 -4.23 8.81
CA LYS A 291 -19.92 -5.64 8.99
C LYS A 291 -18.92 -5.84 10.13
N THR A 292 -18.38 -4.74 10.67
CA THR A 292 -17.49 -4.75 11.83
C THR A 292 -18.13 -3.99 12.98
N PHE A 293 -17.79 -4.35 14.24
CA PHE A 293 -18.26 -3.56 15.40
C PHE A 293 -17.43 -2.28 15.62
N GLY A 294 -16.30 -2.18 14.91
CA GLY A 294 -15.43 -1.02 14.86
C GLY A 294 -14.13 -1.35 14.16
N PHE A 295 -13.15 -0.47 14.29
CA PHE A 295 -11.87 -0.58 13.60
C PHE A 295 -10.70 -0.33 14.54
N LEU A 296 -9.61 -1.02 14.22
CA LEU A 296 -8.29 -0.68 14.68
C LEU A 296 -7.38 -0.74 13.45
N THR A 297 -7.00 0.38 12.85
CA THR A 297 -6.31 0.35 11.55
C THR A 297 -4.86 -0.11 11.69
N TYR A 298 -4.38 -0.90 10.72
CA TYR A 298 -2.96 -1.24 10.61
C TYR A 298 -2.17 -0.04 10.09
N SER A 299 -1.13 0.35 10.82
CA SER A 299 -0.29 1.53 10.53
C SER A 299 1.16 1.24 10.92
N GLU A 300 2.11 1.77 10.16
CA GLU A 300 3.54 1.56 10.35
C GLU A 300 4.35 2.85 10.51
N GLY A 301 3.68 3.98 10.72
CA GLY A 301 4.36 5.24 10.95
C GLY A 301 3.43 6.45 10.92
N CYS A 302 4.04 7.63 10.82
CA CYS A 302 3.33 8.89 10.69
C CYS A 302 3.09 9.30 9.22
N ASN A 303 3.47 8.47 8.24
CA ASN A 303 3.21 8.69 6.82
C ASN A 303 1.70 8.66 6.47
N ASP A 304 0.92 7.90 7.25
CA ASP A 304 -0.53 7.74 7.11
C ASP A 304 -1.36 8.60 8.08
N ASP A 305 -0.74 9.62 8.70
CA ASP A 305 -1.32 10.41 9.79
C ASP A 305 -2.74 10.93 9.48
N VAL A 306 -2.89 11.61 8.34
CA VAL A 306 -4.20 12.14 7.88
C VAL A 306 -5.25 11.03 7.79
N ASN A 307 -4.87 9.82 7.38
CA ASN A 307 -5.78 8.70 7.24
C ASN A 307 -6.34 8.30 8.61
N LYS A 308 -5.52 8.25 9.68
CA LYS A 308 -5.99 7.97 11.04
C LYS A 308 -7.10 8.92 11.49
N PHE A 309 -6.94 10.22 11.20
CA PHE A 309 -7.93 11.25 11.55
C PHE A 309 -9.21 11.18 10.70
N VAL A 310 -9.10 10.81 9.43
CA VAL A 310 -10.26 10.54 8.57
C VAL A 310 -11.06 9.36 9.13
N TRP A 311 -10.40 8.25 9.45
CA TRP A 311 -11.03 7.07 10.08
C TRP A 311 -11.69 7.42 11.41
N SER A 312 -11.00 8.15 12.29
CA SER A 312 -11.55 8.58 13.59
C SER A 312 -12.76 9.52 13.44
N GLY A 313 -12.71 10.47 12.51
CA GLY A 313 -13.82 11.38 12.22
C GLY A 313 -15.05 10.65 11.65
N LEU A 314 -14.85 9.72 10.72
CA LEU A 314 -15.92 8.89 10.16
C LEU A 314 -16.47 7.88 11.17
N GLY A 315 -15.60 7.35 12.05
CA GLY A 315 -16.00 6.50 13.16
C GLY A 315 -16.88 7.21 14.18
N TRP A 316 -16.69 8.52 14.36
CA TRP A 316 -17.56 9.35 15.18
C TRP A 316 -18.91 9.59 14.49
N ASN A 317 -18.90 10.05 13.24
CA ASN A 317 -20.10 10.25 12.44
C ASN A 317 -19.79 9.96 10.96
N SER A 318 -20.34 8.86 10.46
CA SER A 318 -20.10 8.35 9.11
C SER A 318 -20.62 9.26 7.98
N GLN A 319 -21.53 10.18 8.30
CA GLN A 319 -22.12 11.13 7.37
C GLN A 319 -21.34 12.45 7.30
N THR A 320 -20.31 12.64 8.14
CA THR A 320 -19.48 13.84 8.10
C THR A 320 -18.82 13.96 6.74
N PRO A 321 -18.97 15.09 6.02
CA PRO A 321 -18.23 15.32 4.79
C PRO A 321 -16.73 15.25 5.06
N VAL A 322 -16.00 14.48 4.25
CA VAL A 322 -14.55 14.25 4.45
C VAL A 322 -13.78 15.57 4.53
N VAL A 323 -14.14 16.55 3.68
CA VAL A 323 -13.53 17.89 3.70
C VAL A 323 -13.70 18.60 5.06
N ASP A 324 -14.78 18.36 5.80
CA ASP A 324 -14.98 18.98 7.11
C ASP A 324 -14.09 18.35 8.18
N ILE A 325 -13.82 17.04 8.08
CA ILE A 325 -12.80 16.38 8.91
C ILE A 325 -11.42 17.00 8.62
N LEU A 326 -11.10 17.22 7.34
CA LEU A 326 -9.83 17.84 6.94
C LEU A 326 -9.72 19.31 7.35
N ARG A 327 -10.83 20.05 7.38
CA ARG A 327 -10.88 21.42 7.92
C ARG A 327 -10.61 21.43 9.42
N HIS A 328 -11.17 20.48 10.17
CA HIS A 328 -10.83 20.34 11.60
C HIS A 328 -9.36 19.98 11.80
N TYR A 329 -8.84 19.04 11.01
CA TYR A 329 -7.43 18.65 11.02
C TYR A 329 -6.51 19.84 10.74
N SER A 330 -6.79 20.57 9.65
CA SER A 330 -6.01 21.73 9.25
C SER A 330 -6.04 22.83 10.31
N ARG A 331 -7.22 23.19 10.80
CA ARG A 331 -7.36 24.25 11.81
C ARG A 331 -6.63 23.93 13.10
N PHE A 332 -6.78 22.70 13.57
CA PHE A 332 -6.21 22.26 14.84
C PHE A 332 -4.69 22.10 14.77
N PHE A 333 -4.18 21.45 13.72
CA PHE A 333 -2.76 21.14 13.63
C PHE A 333 -1.92 22.17 12.91
N ILE A 334 -2.47 22.87 11.92
CA ILE A 334 -1.72 23.82 11.08
C ILE A 334 -2.02 25.26 11.48
N GLY A 335 -3.29 25.57 11.71
CA GLY A 335 -3.76 26.87 12.19
C GLY A 335 -4.92 27.43 11.38
N ASP A 336 -5.70 28.32 12.00
CA ASP A 336 -6.98 28.79 11.47
C ASP A 336 -6.87 29.40 10.06
N ARG A 337 -5.83 30.20 9.81
CA ARG A 337 -5.61 30.86 8.52
C ARG A 337 -5.37 29.90 7.35
N PHE A 338 -4.96 28.65 7.63
CA PHE A 338 -4.72 27.63 6.62
C PHE A 338 -5.86 26.61 6.52
N THR A 339 -6.93 26.75 7.31
CA THR A 339 -8.07 25.80 7.40
C THR A 339 -8.55 25.31 6.03
N GLU A 340 -8.88 26.23 5.11
CA GLU A 340 -9.39 25.84 3.79
C GLU A 340 -8.27 25.41 2.85
N GLY A 341 -7.18 26.18 2.80
CA GLY A 341 -6.08 25.95 1.87
C GLY A 341 -5.42 24.59 2.06
N PHE A 342 -5.14 24.21 3.30
CA PHE A 342 -4.50 22.93 3.60
C PHE A 342 -5.48 21.76 3.48
N ALA A 343 -6.75 21.92 3.89
CA ALA A 343 -7.76 20.87 3.71
C ALA A 343 -8.00 20.55 2.22
N GLN A 344 -8.12 21.57 1.37
CA GLN A 344 -8.21 21.39 -0.08
C GLN A 344 -6.91 20.85 -0.68
N GLY A 345 -5.76 21.28 -0.14
CA GLY A 345 -4.45 20.78 -0.51
C GLY A 345 -4.31 19.28 -0.29
N LEU A 346 -4.77 18.74 0.86
CA LEU A 346 -4.76 17.30 1.13
C LEU A 346 -5.61 16.51 0.12
N LEU A 347 -6.80 17.02 -0.24
CA LEU A 347 -7.61 16.42 -1.31
C LEU A 347 -6.92 16.51 -2.68
N ALA A 348 -6.17 17.57 -2.94
CA ALA A 348 -5.42 17.75 -4.18
C ALA A 348 -4.23 16.80 -4.27
N LEU A 349 -3.51 16.53 -3.17
CA LEU A 349 -2.44 15.54 -3.10
C LEU A 349 -2.93 14.12 -3.41
N GLU A 350 -4.14 13.76 -2.99
CA GLU A 350 -4.73 12.47 -3.38
C GLU A 350 -5.04 12.42 -4.88
N ARG A 351 -5.56 13.52 -5.46
CA ARG A 351 -5.87 13.59 -6.89
C ARG A 351 -4.63 13.62 -7.79
N ASN A 352 -3.47 14.08 -7.31
CA ASN A 352 -2.21 13.98 -8.04
C ASN A 352 -1.88 12.53 -8.46
N TRP A 353 -2.34 11.54 -7.69
CA TRP A 353 -2.12 10.11 -7.93
C TRP A 353 -3.17 9.45 -8.82
N GLN A 354 -4.17 10.19 -9.30
CA GLN A 354 -5.24 9.65 -10.13
C GLN A 354 -4.93 9.87 -11.61
N GLY A 355 -4.80 8.77 -12.34
CA GLY A 355 -4.57 8.78 -13.79
C GLY A 355 -3.13 9.09 -14.20
N PRO A 356 -2.87 9.19 -15.53
CA PRO A 356 -1.51 9.30 -16.05
C PRO A 356 -0.81 10.60 -15.64
N LEU A 357 0.34 10.49 -14.99
CA LEU A 357 1.07 11.63 -14.42
C LEU A 357 1.57 12.62 -15.49
N LEU A 358 2.00 12.10 -16.63
CA LEU A 358 2.54 12.87 -17.75
C LEU A 358 1.62 14.05 -18.15
N VAL A 359 0.33 13.79 -18.24
CA VAL A 359 -0.69 14.78 -18.65
C VAL A 359 -1.42 15.44 -17.48
N ASN A 360 -1.13 15.05 -16.24
CA ASN A 360 -1.81 15.55 -15.06
C ASN A 360 -1.34 16.96 -14.66
N GLY A 361 -1.87 18.00 -15.32
CA GLY A 361 -1.55 19.40 -15.02
C GLY A 361 -2.00 19.89 -13.64
N GLN A 362 -2.85 19.14 -12.92
CA GLN A 362 -3.25 19.51 -11.57
C GLN A 362 -2.05 19.51 -10.60
N VAL A 363 -1.05 18.66 -10.83
CA VAL A 363 0.14 18.56 -9.99
C VAL A 363 0.82 19.92 -9.81
N GLU A 364 0.93 20.72 -10.88
CA GLU A 364 1.47 22.08 -10.82
C GLU A 364 0.58 23.04 -10.02
N THR A 365 -0.74 22.89 -10.14
CA THR A 365 -1.70 23.68 -9.36
C THR A 365 -1.58 23.36 -7.87
N THR A 366 -1.51 22.08 -7.53
CA THR A 366 -1.31 21.60 -6.16
C THR A 366 -0.01 22.15 -5.58
N LEU A 367 1.11 22.05 -6.29
CA LEU A 367 2.38 22.62 -5.86
C LEU A 367 2.27 24.13 -5.63
N SER A 368 1.70 24.88 -6.58
CA SER A 368 1.55 26.34 -6.46
C SER A 368 0.75 26.76 -5.22
N GLN A 369 -0.31 26.02 -4.89
CA GLN A 369 -1.10 26.25 -3.67
C GLN A 369 -0.27 26.04 -2.40
N PHE A 370 0.48 24.94 -2.32
CA PHE A 370 1.36 24.65 -1.20
C PHE A 370 2.50 25.66 -1.06
N GLN A 371 3.13 26.05 -2.18
CA GLN A 371 4.16 27.09 -2.20
C GLN A 371 3.62 28.45 -1.73
N LYS A 372 2.37 28.79 -2.05
CA LYS A 372 1.74 30.01 -1.56
C LYS A 372 1.53 29.97 -0.06
N MET A 373 1.09 28.83 0.49
CA MET A 373 1.00 28.64 1.94
C MET A 373 2.38 28.74 2.59
N GLU A 374 3.38 28.03 2.05
CA GLU A 374 4.77 28.02 2.51
C GLU A 374 5.37 29.43 2.60
N ARG A 375 5.24 30.24 1.54
CA ARG A 375 5.75 31.63 1.53
C ARG A 375 5.08 32.54 2.56
N SER A 376 3.86 32.23 2.98
CA SER A 376 3.11 33.01 3.98
C SER A 376 3.22 32.45 5.40
N ALA A 377 3.83 31.26 5.55
CA ALA A 377 3.99 30.58 6.81
C ALA A 377 4.99 31.31 7.71
N SER A 378 4.71 31.34 9.01
CA SER A 378 5.66 31.77 10.02
C SER A 378 6.72 30.69 10.25
N PRO A 379 7.87 31.02 10.87
CA PRO A 379 8.87 30.02 11.23
C PRO A 379 8.31 28.85 12.05
N GLY A 380 7.34 29.11 12.95
CA GLY A 380 6.72 28.05 13.75
C GLY A 380 5.88 27.07 12.94
N GLU A 381 5.13 27.55 11.93
CA GLU A 381 4.37 26.66 11.05
C GLU A 381 5.29 25.88 10.09
N LEU A 382 6.41 26.46 9.68
CA LEU A 382 7.41 25.75 8.87
C LEU A 382 8.12 24.62 9.64
N LEU A 383 8.12 24.66 10.98
CA LEU A 383 8.61 23.57 11.83
C LEU A 383 7.56 22.47 12.08
N ASN A 384 6.32 22.67 11.64
CA ASN A 384 5.26 21.70 11.83
C ASN A 384 5.43 20.51 10.87
N TRP A 385 5.69 19.33 11.41
CA TRP A 385 5.94 18.12 10.61
C TRP A 385 4.76 17.73 9.71
N ARG A 386 3.50 18.01 10.11
CA ARG A 386 2.32 17.75 9.26
C ARG A 386 2.27 18.69 8.06
N PHE A 387 2.70 19.94 8.25
CA PHE A 387 2.85 20.89 7.14
C PHE A 387 3.99 20.47 6.21
N GLN A 388 5.13 20.06 6.78
CA GLN A 388 6.30 19.57 6.05
C GLN A 388 5.99 18.31 5.23
N GLN A 389 5.21 17.35 5.74
CA GLN A 389 4.82 16.16 5.00
C GLN A 389 4.04 16.50 3.73
N ALA A 390 3.07 17.42 3.85
CA ALA A 390 2.27 17.84 2.70
C ALA A 390 3.10 18.64 1.69
N LEU A 391 4.04 19.48 2.16
CA LEU A 391 5.01 20.16 1.28
C LEU A 391 5.92 19.16 0.57
N TYR A 392 6.50 18.20 1.30
CA TYR A 392 7.37 17.18 0.74
C TYR A 392 6.65 16.47 -0.41
N ARG A 393 5.41 16.06 -0.16
CA ARG A 393 4.59 15.38 -1.15
C ARG A 393 4.28 16.25 -2.36
N ALA A 394 3.93 17.52 -2.17
CA ALA A 394 3.64 18.45 -3.26
C ALA A 394 4.87 18.70 -4.17
N TYR A 395 6.05 18.91 -3.58
CA TYR A 395 7.29 19.08 -4.33
C TYR A 395 7.75 17.79 -5.01
N TYR A 396 7.61 16.65 -4.33
CA TYR A 396 7.97 15.34 -4.88
C TYR A 396 7.13 15.01 -6.11
N ASP A 397 5.80 15.11 -6.01
CA ASP A 397 4.91 14.79 -7.11
C ASP A 397 5.21 15.64 -8.36
N ALA A 398 5.47 16.94 -8.16
CA ALA A 398 5.80 17.87 -9.23
C ALA A 398 7.19 17.62 -9.84
N TYR A 399 8.19 17.30 -9.02
CA TYR A 399 9.53 16.93 -9.50
C TYR A 399 9.50 15.66 -10.35
N ILE A 400 8.81 14.61 -9.90
CA ILE A 400 8.67 13.37 -10.67
C ILE A 400 7.94 13.63 -11.99
N ARG A 401 6.92 14.49 -12.00
CA ARG A 401 6.22 14.86 -13.23
C ARG A 401 7.13 15.54 -14.24
N ASP A 402 7.95 16.51 -13.81
CA ASP A 402 8.89 17.20 -14.70
C ASP A 402 9.91 16.21 -15.30
N ARG A 403 10.44 15.31 -14.47
CA ARG A 403 11.32 14.23 -14.92
C ARG A 403 10.64 13.32 -15.93
N LEU A 404 9.43 12.88 -15.65
CA LEU A 404 8.68 12.00 -16.54
C LEU A 404 8.48 12.65 -17.92
N ILE A 405 8.14 13.94 -17.97
CA ILE A 405 8.01 14.70 -19.22
C ILE A 405 9.35 14.71 -19.99
N ALA A 406 10.44 15.08 -19.32
CA ALA A 406 11.75 15.17 -19.94
C ALA A 406 12.27 13.81 -20.44
N GLU A 407 12.17 12.78 -19.60
CA GLU A 407 12.68 11.43 -19.87
C GLU A 407 11.86 10.70 -20.94
N THR A 408 10.54 10.97 -21.01
CA THR A 408 9.69 10.48 -22.11
C THR A 408 10.10 11.10 -23.45
N ALA A 409 10.37 12.41 -23.48
CA ALA A 409 10.84 13.09 -24.69
C ALA A 409 12.22 12.60 -25.14
N GLN A 410 13.14 12.35 -24.18
CA GLN A 410 14.45 11.77 -24.45
C GLN A 410 14.34 10.36 -25.03
N GLU A 411 13.46 9.50 -24.49
CA GLU A 411 13.25 8.17 -25.06
C GLU A 411 12.72 8.26 -26.50
N ALA A 412 11.70 9.09 -26.76
CA ALA A 412 11.19 9.27 -28.11
C ALA A 412 12.28 9.73 -29.11
N GLN A 413 13.14 10.66 -28.70
CA GLN A 413 14.26 11.13 -29.52
C GLN A 413 15.34 10.05 -29.71
N ALA A 414 15.60 9.21 -28.70
CA ALA A 414 16.51 8.07 -28.84
C ALA A 414 15.98 7.06 -29.88
N PHE A 415 14.68 6.76 -29.86
CA PHE A 415 14.04 5.92 -30.88
C PHE A 415 14.11 6.53 -32.29
N ASP A 416 14.03 7.87 -32.43
CA ASP A 416 14.24 8.55 -33.72
C ASP A 416 15.65 8.35 -34.28
N TRP A 417 16.67 8.32 -33.42
CA TRP A 417 18.03 7.99 -33.84
C TRP A 417 18.15 6.53 -34.29
N LEU A 418 17.56 5.60 -33.55
CA LEU A 418 17.54 4.18 -33.92
C LEU A 418 16.84 3.94 -35.26
N ARG A 419 15.74 4.66 -35.57
CA ARG A 419 15.07 4.59 -36.90
C ARG A 419 15.99 5.00 -38.05
N ARG A 420 16.99 5.85 -37.79
CA ARG A 420 17.95 6.31 -38.80
C ARG A 420 19.12 5.34 -38.99
N ALA A 421 19.21 4.26 -38.22
CA ALA A 421 20.35 3.33 -38.24
C ALA A 421 20.67 2.80 -39.64
N ARG A 422 19.66 2.50 -40.48
CA ARG A 422 19.87 2.05 -41.87
C ARG A 422 20.55 3.10 -42.76
N ARG A 423 20.45 4.39 -42.40
CA ARG A 423 21.03 5.52 -43.15
C ARG A 423 22.39 5.94 -42.62
N ILE A 424 22.59 5.92 -41.30
CA ILE A 424 23.79 6.48 -40.65
C ILE A 424 24.73 5.41 -40.05
N GLY A 425 24.33 4.13 -40.10
CA GLY A 425 25.01 3.02 -39.46
C GLY A 425 24.51 2.76 -38.03
N SER A 426 24.46 1.49 -37.63
CA SER A 426 23.99 1.03 -36.32
C SER A 426 24.79 1.62 -35.16
N ALA A 427 26.12 1.68 -35.29
CA ALA A 427 27.01 2.19 -34.24
C ALA A 427 26.75 3.69 -33.96
N ALA A 428 26.68 4.51 -35.01
CA ALA A 428 26.40 5.94 -34.87
C ALA A 428 24.99 6.20 -34.31
N ALA A 429 23.99 5.46 -34.78
CA ALA A 429 22.63 5.57 -34.27
C ALA A 429 22.52 5.23 -32.78
N MET A 430 23.17 4.15 -32.33
CA MET A 430 23.20 3.79 -30.90
C MET A 430 23.98 4.80 -30.06
N GLU A 431 25.04 5.41 -30.60
CA GLU A 431 25.81 6.44 -29.90
C GLU A 431 24.97 7.70 -29.67
N GLU A 432 24.29 8.19 -30.70
CA GLU A 432 23.39 9.34 -30.58
C GLU A 432 22.20 9.06 -29.66
N ALA A 433 21.60 7.86 -29.77
CA ALA A 433 20.53 7.43 -28.87
C ALA A 433 21.00 7.40 -27.40
N HIS A 434 22.19 6.84 -27.14
CA HIS A 434 22.78 6.81 -25.80
C HIS A 434 23.10 8.21 -25.27
N ALA A 435 23.61 9.11 -26.11
CA ALA A 435 23.90 10.49 -25.75
C ALA A 435 22.64 11.25 -25.31
N VAL A 436 21.52 11.04 -26.00
CA VAL A 436 20.21 11.62 -25.64
C VAL A 436 19.70 11.05 -24.31
N LEU A 437 19.69 9.72 -24.13
CA LEU A 437 19.24 9.08 -22.89
C LEU A 437 20.08 9.51 -21.68
N SER A 438 21.38 9.76 -21.88
CA SER A 438 22.31 10.22 -20.83
C SER A 438 22.01 11.63 -20.31
N GLN A 439 21.18 12.42 -21.01
CA GLN A 439 20.85 13.79 -20.59
C GLN A 439 20.10 13.82 -19.25
N ALA A 440 19.28 12.81 -18.93
CA ALA A 440 18.60 12.71 -17.63
C ALA A 440 19.57 12.85 -16.43
N THR A 441 20.81 12.36 -16.58
CA THR A 441 21.84 12.45 -15.52
C THR A 441 22.75 13.67 -15.70
N ARG A 442 23.06 14.07 -16.94
CA ARG A 442 23.99 15.18 -17.23
C ARG A 442 23.36 16.56 -17.07
N HIS A 443 22.07 16.66 -17.32
CA HIS A 443 21.28 17.89 -17.30
C HIS A 443 19.92 17.61 -16.60
N PRO A 444 19.92 17.32 -15.29
CA PRO A 444 18.70 17.04 -14.55
C PRO A 444 17.75 18.24 -14.63
N VAL A 445 16.45 17.96 -14.73
CA VAL A 445 15.41 18.98 -14.75
C VAL A 445 14.99 19.38 -13.33
N SER A 446 14.49 20.60 -13.17
CA SER A 446 13.87 21.09 -11.93
C SER A 446 14.73 20.89 -10.67
N GLU A 447 16.01 21.23 -10.76
CA GLU A 447 16.99 21.09 -9.67
C GLU A 447 16.57 21.85 -8.40
N ASP A 448 15.83 22.95 -8.53
CA ASP A 448 15.25 23.70 -7.42
C ASP A 448 14.23 22.86 -6.65
N ARG A 449 13.32 22.15 -7.35
CA ARG A 449 12.34 21.26 -6.73
C ARG A 449 13.01 20.07 -6.08
N ARG A 450 14.00 19.46 -6.76
CA ARG A 450 14.82 18.37 -6.20
C ARG A 450 15.52 18.79 -4.91
N THR A 451 16.13 19.98 -4.92
CA THR A 451 16.79 20.55 -3.73
C THR A 451 15.78 20.71 -2.60
N ARG A 452 14.59 21.25 -2.89
CA ARG A 452 13.56 21.44 -1.88
C ARG A 452 13.03 20.13 -1.30
N VAL A 453 12.87 19.07 -2.11
CA VAL A 453 12.55 17.72 -1.63
C VAL A 453 13.59 17.23 -0.62
N ASN A 454 14.88 17.43 -0.91
CA ASN A 454 15.96 17.02 -0.01
C ASN A 454 16.00 17.84 1.29
N GLU A 455 15.75 19.15 1.22
CA GLU A 455 15.65 20.00 2.41
C GLU A 455 14.45 19.59 3.30
N LEU A 456 13.31 19.26 2.69
CA LEU A 456 12.13 18.83 3.42
C LEU A 456 12.30 17.44 4.03
N ALA A 457 13.07 16.55 3.41
CA ALA A 457 13.42 15.27 4.02
C ALA A 457 14.24 15.45 5.29
N GLU A 458 15.25 16.32 5.26
CA GLU A 458 16.03 16.68 6.44
C GLU A 458 15.13 17.32 7.52
N ALA A 459 14.27 18.26 7.12
CA ALA A 459 13.35 18.91 8.04
C ALA A 459 12.41 17.91 8.74
N LEU A 460 11.89 16.92 8.01
CA LEU A 460 11.04 15.85 8.54
C LEU A 460 11.80 14.91 9.48
N TYR A 461 13.06 14.59 9.17
CA TYR A 461 13.90 13.82 10.08
C TYR A 461 14.15 14.59 11.40
N GLN A 462 14.38 15.90 11.33
CA GLN A 462 14.60 16.71 12.53
C GLN A 462 13.31 16.95 13.34
N SER A 463 12.16 17.10 12.68
CA SER A 463 10.89 17.46 13.34
C SER A 463 10.11 16.26 13.90
N ILE A 464 10.15 15.11 13.21
CA ILE A 464 9.38 13.93 13.61
C ILE A 464 10.12 12.62 13.37
N ARG A 465 11.43 12.66 13.06
CA ARG A 465 12.27 11.47 12.84
C ARG A 465 11.82 10.61 11.65
N MET A 466 11.23 11.21 10.62
CA MET A 466 10.87 10.46 9.42
C MET A 466 12.11 10.05 8.62
N GLN A 467 12.27 8.76 8.36
CA GLN A 467 13.48 8.16 7.80
C GLN A 467 13.34 7.95 6.28
N LEU A 468 13.39 9.04 5.51
CA LEU A 468 13.14 9.01 4.05
C LEU A 468 14.33 8.53 3.19
N SER A 469 15.45 8.12 3.83
CA SER A 469 16.66 7.62 3.17
C SER A 469 17.30 6.52 4.00
N SER A 470 17.68 5.41 3.36
CA SER A 470 18.39 4.32 4.05
C SER A 470 19.84 4.68 4.37
N GLU A 471 20.48 5.50 3.54
CA GLU A 471 21.88 5.91 3.75
C GLU A 471 22.01 6.99 4.82
N ARG A 472 21.15 8.03 4.78
CA ARG A 472 21.28 9.20 5.65
C ARG A 472 20.56 9.05 6.99
N TYR A 473 19.41 8.39 6.97
CA TYR A 473 18.51 8.31 8.12
C TYR A 473 18.29 6.86 8.57
N PHE A 474 19.09 5.91 8.07
CA PHE A 474 19.06 4.48 8.42
C PHE A 474 17.68 3.80 8.29
N GLY A 475 16.80 4.35 7.45
CA GLY A 475 15.50 3.75 7.17
C GLY A 475 15.61 2.42 6.42
N GLU A 476 14.63 1.55 6.61
CA GLU A 476 14.57 0.26 5.93
C GLU A 476 14.27 0.45 4.43
N ARG A 477 15.11 -0.12 3.56
CA ARG A 477 15.00 0.04 2.11
C ARG A 477 13.65 -0.44 1.60
N GLY A 478 13.01 0.39 0.78
CA GLY A 478 11.70 0.07 0.20
C GLY A 478 10.52 0.34 1.13
N ARG A 479 10.77 0.74 2.38
CA ARG A 479 9.75 1.05 3.40
C ARG A 479 9.66 2.56 3.66
N GLY A 480 9.30 3.29 2.61
CA GLY A 480 9.16 4.74 2.69
C GLY A 480 10.47 5.53 2.55
N THR A 481 11.58 4.86 2.20
CA THR A 481 12.87 5.51 1.86
C THR A 481 12.86 6.12 0.45
N SER A 482 11.88 6.98 0.16
CA SER A 482 11.62 7.56 -1.18
C SER A 482 12.76 8.39 -1.75
N GLN A 483 13.76 8.82 -0.95
CA GLN A 483 14.97 9.47 -1.48
C GLN A 483 15.92 8.50 -2.17
N ASP A 484 15.91 7.21 -1.79
CA ASP A 484 16.81 6.21 -2.38
C ASP A 484 16.49 5.96 -3.87
N THR A 485 15.22 6.14 -4.24
CA THR A 485 14.68 5.92 -5.59
C THR A 485 14.24 7.20 -6.29
N LEU A 486 14.52 8.38 -5.69
CA LEU A 486 14.12 9.69 -6.22
C LEU A 486 14.61 9.96 -7.64
N ASP A 487 15.79 9.44 -7.99
CA ASP A 487 16.45 9.61 -9.29
C ASP A 487 16.43 8.32 -10.13
N ALA A 488 15.62 7.33 -9.76
CA ALA A 488 15.43 6.11 -10.56
C ALA A 488 14.90 6.50 -11.97
N PRO A 489 15.46 5.96 -13.08
CA PRO A 489 15.01 6.31 -14.43
C PRO A 489 13.53 6.02 -14.65
N LEU A 490 12.84 6.98 -15.27
CA LEU A 490 11.40 6.94 -15.57
C LEU A 490 11.13 6.57 -17.04
N ASN A 491 12.15 6.09 -17.73
CA ASN A 491 12.10 5.66 -19.12
C ASN A 491 12.90 4.35 -19.30
N GLY A 492 12.91 3.81 -20.52
CA GLY A 492 13.58 2.56 -20.88
C GLY A 492 15.11 2.62 -20.91
N ARG A 493 15.76 3.68 -20.41
CA ARG A 493 17.21 3.91 -20.58
C ARG A 493 18.08 2.73 -20.18
N ILE A 494 17.93 2.21 -18.95
CA ILE A 494 18.80 1.14 -18.43
C ILE A 494 18.70 -0.09 -19.34
N TRP A 495 17.48 -0.44 -19.75
CA TRP A 495 17.25 -1.54 -20.67
C TRP A 495 17.84 -1.28 -22.06
N LEU A 496 17.62 -0.10 -22.65
CA LEU A 496 18.17 0.28 -23.95
C LEU A 496 19.70 0.26 -23.97
N GLU A 497 20.36 0.76 -22.92
CA GLU A 497 21.82 0.74 -22.80
C GLU A 497 22.38 -0.69 -22.73
N ASN A 498 21.69 -1.60 -22.04
CA ASN A 498 22.01 -3.03 -22.05
C ASN A 498 21.85 -3.62 -23.46
N GLN A 499 20.77 -3.29 -24.18
CA GLN A 499 20.56 -3.73 -25.55
C GLN A 499 21.65 -3.21 -26.48
N PHE A 500 22.04 -1.94 -26.38
CA PHE A 500 23.12 -1.36 -27.20
C PHE A 500 24.45 -2.08 -26.96
N THR A 501 24.75 -2.41 -25.70
CA THR A 501 25.94 -3.17 -25.34
C THR A 501 25.95 -4.54 -26.04
N MET A 502 24.84 -5.27 -26.01
CA MET A 502 24.72 -6.57 -26.68
C MET A 502 24.78 -6.45 -28.20
N ILE A 503 24.14 -5.45 -28.80
CA ILE A 503 24.14 -5.24 -30.25
C ILE A 503 25.54 -4.88 -30.76
N ARG A 504 26.31 -4.07 -30.01
CA ARG A 504 27.70 -3.72 -30.39
C ARG A 504 28.65 -4.91 -30.48
N LEU A 505 28.34 -6.03 -29.80
CA LEU A 505 29.15 -7.25 -29.86
C LEU A 505 28.94 -8.07 -31.14
N LEU A 506 27.86 -7.82 -31.89
CA LEU A 506 27.62 -8.48 -33.18
C LEU A 506 28.61 -7.92 -34.20
N ALA A 507 29.29 -8.81 -34.93
CA ALA A 507 30.30 -8.41 -35.92
C ALA A 507 29.66 -7.81 -37.18
N ASP A 508 28.50 -8.32 -37.58
CA ASP A 508 27.85 -7.97 -38.84
C ASP A 508 26.86 -6.79 -38.70
N GLU A 509 26.92 -5.84 -39.65
CA GLU A 509 26.06 -4.66 -39.66
C GLU A 509 24.60 -5.03 -39.89
N LYS A 510 24.33 -6.02 -40.75
CA LYS A 510 22.96 -6.45 -41.04
C LYS A 510 22.33 -7.11 -39.82
N GLU A 511 23.08 -7.91 -39.06
CA GLU A 511 22.63 -8.45 -37.77
C GLU A 511 22.34 -7.35 -36.73
N ARG A 512 23.22 -6.34 -36.63
CA ARG A 512 22.98 -5.18 -35.74
C ARG A 512 21.70 -4.43 -36.12
N LEU A 513 21.53 -4.14 -37.41
CA LEU A 513 20.32 -3.48 -37.91
C LEU A 513 19.07 -4.32 -37.67
N ALA A 514 19.14 -5.64 -37.82
CA ALA A 514 18.02 -6.54 -37.52
C ALA A 514 17.65 -6.53 -36.02
N LYS A 515 18.64 -6.48 -35.12
CA LYS A 515 18.36 -6.34 -33.68
C LYS A 515 17.78 -4.98 -33.33
N ILE A 516 18.26 -3.89 -33.94
CA ILE A 516 17.67 -2.56 -33.78
C ILE A 516 16.21 -2.55 -34.27
N ASP A 517 15.92 -3.19 -35.39
CA ASP A 517 14.56 -3.34 -35.93
C ASP A 517 13.64 -4.03 -34.91
N LEU A 518 14.10 -5.12 -34.28
CA LEU A 518 13.36 -5.80 -33.21
C LEU A 518 13.11 -4.90 -31.98
N LEU A 519 14.04 -4.01 -31.62
CA LEU A 519 13.83 -3.04 -30.55
C LEU A 519 12.74 -2.03 -30.91
N LEU A 520 12.79 -1.49 -32.14
CA LEU A 520 11.82 -0.51 -32.66
C LEU A 520 10.40 -1.09 -32.72
N HIS A 521 10.28 -2.39 -33.01
CA HIS A 521 9.00 -3.09 -33.24
C HIS A 521 8.63 -4.05 -32.10
N ARG A 522 9.21 -3.90 -30.89
CA ARG A 522 8.97 -4.81 -29.75
C ARG A 522 7.48 -4.97 -29.42
N THR A 523 6.73 -3.87 -29.50
CA THR A 523 5.29 -3.80 -29.16
C THR A 523 4.37 -3.94 -30.37
N ASP A 524 4.91 -4.19 -31.56
CA ASP A 524 4.15 -4.32 -32.80
C ASP A 524 3.61 -5.77 -32.94
N PRO A 525 2.29 -6.00 -32.89
CA PRO A 525 1.72 -7.33 -33.06
C PRO A 525 1.55 -7.74 -34.53
N GLY A 526 1.89 -6.86 -35.48
CA GLY A 526 1.67 -7.04 -36.92
C GLY A 526 0.22 -6.83 -37.36
N PRO A 527 -0.05 -6.84 -38.69
CA PRO A 527 -1.38 -6.59 -39.24
C PRO A 527 -2.45 -7.56 -38.73
N GLY A 528 -3.53 -7.00 -38.17
CA GLY A 528 -4.63 -7.78 -37.58
C GLY A 528 -4.31 -8.41 -36.22
N GLY A 529 -3.19 -8.05 -35.61
CA GLY A 529 -2.83 -8.41 -34.25
C GLY A 529 -3.13 -7.30 -33.24
N PHE A 530 -3.04 -7.66 -31.96
CA PHE A 530 -3.33 -6.81 -30.80
C PHE A 530 -2.16 -6.85 -29.82
N TYR A 531 -1.91 -5.73 -29.14
CA TYR A 531 -0.92 -5.63 -28.08
C TYR A 531 -1.53 -4.92 -26.87
N ASP A 532 -1.29 -5.48 -25.70
CA ASP A 532 -1.75 -4.98 -24.42
C ASP A 532 -0.56 -4.87 -23.45
N ASP A 533 -0.40 -3.69 -22.85
CA ASP A 533 0.46 -3.45 -21.69
C ASP A 533 -0.44 -3.39 -20.46
N LEU A 534 -0.47 -4.48 -19.69
CA LEU A 534 -1.45 -4.64 -18.62
C LEU A 534 -1.08 -3.86 -17.37
N GLY A 535 0.10 -3.24 -17.33
CA GLY A 535 0.47 -2.32 -16.27
C GLY A 535 0.05 -0.88 -16.54
N ASP A 536 -0.32 -0.53 -17.78
CA ASP A 536 -0.69 0.82 -18.18
C ASP A 536 -2.21 0.94 -18.39
N PRO A 537 -2.93 1.71 -17.54
CA PRO A 537 -4.36 1.93 -17.69
C PRO A 537 -4.83 2.40 -19.08
N ALA A 538 -3.96 3.06 -19.85
CA ALA A 538 -4.25 3.55 -21.19
C ALA A 538 -3.99 2.51 -22.30
N ARG A 539 -3.38 1.36 -22.00
CA ARG A 539 -2.91 0.36 -22.98
C ARG A 539 -3.37 -1.07 -22.68
N GLN A 540 -4.45 -1.21 -21.91
CA GLN A 540 -5.07 -2.48 -21.55
C GLN A 540 -6.52 -2.64 -22.09
N PRO A 541 -6.81 -2.33 -23.37
CA PRO A 541 -8.18 -2.27 -23.89
C PRO A 541 -8.96 -3.60 -23.80
N HIS A 542 -8.25 -4.73 -23.74
CA HIS A 542 -8.88 -6.05 -23.65
C HIS A 542 -8.97 -6.61 -22.22
N LEU A 543 -8.43 -5.92 -21.21
CA LEU A 543 -8.47 -6.40 -19.82
C LEU A 543 -9.89 -6.30 -19.25
N VAL A 544 -10.37 -7.38 -18.63
CA VAL A 544 -11.64 -7.39 -17.90
C VAL A 544 -11.40 -6.83 -16.50
N LEU A 545 -11.71 -5.55 -16.30
CA LEU A 545 -11.40 -4.82 -15.05
C LEU A 545 -12.24 -5.24 -13.84
N GLY A 546 -13.48 -5.72 -14.04
CA GLY A 546 -14.39 -6.07 -12.95
C GLY A 546 -15.13 -4.88 -12.36
N GLN A 547 -15.33 -4.87 -11.04
CA GLN A 547 -16.22 -3.90 -10.36
C GLN A 547 -15.52 -2.57 -10.01
N GLY A 548 -14.20 -2.61 -9.82
CA GLY A 548 -13.37 -1.46 -9.49
C GLY A 548 -13.36 -1.10 -7.99
N PHE A 549 -12.41 -0.24 -7.62
CA PHE A 549 -12.06 0.07 -6.22
C PHE A 549 -13.24 0.56 -5.35
N ALA A 550 -14.18 1.31 -5.92
CA ALA A 550 -15.28 1.90 -5.15
C ALA A 550 -16.23 0.85 -4.55
N THR A 551 -16.39 -0.29 -5.22
CA THR A 551 -17.26 -1.41 -4.79
C THR A 551 -16.47 -2.62 -4.31
N ASP A 552 -15.20 -2.73 -4.72
CA ASP A 552 -14.30 -3.84 -4.41
C ASP A 552 -12.91 -3.30 -3.99
N PRO A 553 -12.80 -2.65 -2.82
CA PRO A 553 -11.55 -2.00 -2.38
C PRO A 553 -10.43 -2.98 -2.02
N ASP A 554 -10.73 -4.28 -1.87
CA ASP A 554 -9.77 -5.38 -1.70
C ASP A 554 -9.32 -5.97 -3.05
N PHE A 555 -9.93 -5.54 -4.17
CA PHE A 555 -9.72 -6.10 -5.52
C PHE A 555 -9.88 -7.62 -5.60
N ARG A 556 -10.89 -8.18 -4.93
CA ARG A 556 -11.19 -9.63 -4.95
C ARG A 556 -11.95 -10.08 -6.18
N LYS A 557 -12.65 -9.15 -6.84
CA LYS A 557 -13.52 -9.35 -8.01
C LYS A 557 -13.13 -8.42 -9.17
N SER A 558 -12.01 -7.72 -9.04
CA SER A 558 -11.52 -6.72 -9.97
C SER A 558 -10.06 -6.98 -10.25
N ALA A 559 -9.62 -6.72 -11.48
CA ALA A 559 -8.20 -6.69 -11.79
C ALA A 559 -7.56 -5.49 -11.07
N LEU A 560 -6.30 -5.64 -10.66
CA LEU A 560 -5.56 -4.59 -9.98
C LEU A 560 -4.14 -4.50 -10.55
N ILE A 561 -3.56 -3.30 -10.52
CA ILE A 561 -2.19 -3.07 -10.97
C ILE A 561 -1.21 -3.32 -9.82
N GLY A 562 -0.27 -4.23 -10.03
CA GLY A 562 0.84 -4.48 -9.12
C GLY A 562 2.15 -3.92 -9.65
N TYR A 563 3.14 -3.78 -8.77
CA TYR A 563 4.44 -3.19 -9.08
C TYR A 563 5.56 -4.09 -8.57
N ASP A 564 6.52 -4.37 -9.47
CA ASP A 564 7.80 -5.00 -9.17
C ASP A 564 8.79 -4.56 -10.25
N ASN A 565 9.64 -3.59 -9.91
CA ASN A 565 10.61 -3.00 -10.82
C ASN A 565 11.99 -3.64 -10.65
N ARG A 566 12.49 -4.26 -11.72
CA ARG A 566 13.86 -4.77 -11.80
C ARG A 566 14.66 -3.97 -12.82
N PRO A 567 15.69 -3.22 -12.39
CA PRO A 567 16.51 -2.44 -13.31
C PRO A 567 17.10 -3.29 -14.43
N GLY A 568 17.08 -2.75 -15.65
CA GLY A 568 17.63 -3.41 -16.84
C GLY A 568 16.65 -4.27 -17.64
N LEU A 569 15.42 -4.45 -17.14
CA LEU A 569 14.28 -4.94 -17.92
C LEU A 569 13.49 -3.77 -18.54
N PRO A 570 12.66 -4.00 -19.58
CA PRO A 570 11.76 -2.98 -20.12
C PRO A 570 10.95 -2.30 -19.01
N LEU A 571 10.74 -0.98 -19.07
CA LEU A 571 9.97 -0.26 -18.06
C LEU A 571 8.50 -0.70 -17.99
N ALA A 572 7.93 -1.16 -19.12
CA ALA A 572 6.62 -1.83 -19.17
C ALA A 572 6.56 -3.11 -18.31
N TRP A 573 7.71 -3.60 -17.84
CA TRP A 573 7.83 -4.71 -16.89
C TRP A 573 8.15 -4.20 -15.47
N ALA A 574 7.84 -2.95 -15.13
CA ALA A 574 7.85 -2.48 -13.74
C ALA A 574 6.49 -2.70 -13.05
N ASN A 575 5.43 -2.92 -13.82
CA ASN A 575 4.06 -3.12 -13.40
C ASN A 575 3.40 -4.29 -14.16
N TYR A 576 2.19 -4.67 -13.73
CA TYR A 576 1.39 -5.77 -14.30
C TYR A 576 -0.05 -5.70 -13.80
N ALA A 577 -0.98 -6.29 -14.55
CA ALA A 577 -2.29 -6.63 -14.01
C ALA A 577 -2.23 -7.94 -13.21
N GLN A 578 -3.02 -8.02 -12.15
CA GLN A 578 -3.17 -9.21 -11.34
C GLN A 578 -4.59 -9.41 -10.83
N SER A 579 -4.92 -10.65 -10.50
CA SER A 579 -6.13 -11.02 -9.76
C SER A 579 -5.77 -11.58 -8.38
N MET A 580 -6.69 -11.46 -7.43
CA MET A 580 -6.51 -11.90 -6.05
C MET A 580 -7.17 -13.25 -5.79
N TYR A 581 -6.51 -14.05 -4.95
CA TYR A 581 -6.94 -15.38 -4.54
C TYR A 581 -7.29 -16.27 -5.73
N ASP A 582 -8.45 -16.93 -5.70
CA ASP A 582 -8.83 -17.88 -6.73
C ASP A 582 -9.63 -17.22 -7.86
N ALA A 583 -9.69 -15.88 -7.90
CA ALA A 583 -10.28 -15.17 -9.02
C ALA A 583 -9.37 -15.26 -10.26
N PRO A 584 -9.92 -15.46 -11.46
CA PRO A 584 -9.13 -15.43 -12.69
C PRO A 584 -8.73 -13.99 -13.03
N LEU A 585 -7.59 -13.84 -13.71
CA LEU A 585 -7.33 -12.65 -14.51
C LEU A 585 -7.82 -12.93 -15.93
N GLN A 586 -8.64 -12.05 -16.50
CA GLN A 586 -9.29 -12.30 -17.78
C GLN A 586 -9.05 -11.17 -18.78
N MET A 587 -8.87 -11.54 -20.04
CA MET A 587 -8.88 -10.64 -21.18
C MET A 587 -9.91 -11.09 -22.20
N ARG A 588 -10.54 -10.14 -22.89
CA ARG A 588 -11.54 -10.39 -23.91
C ARG A 588 -11.21 -9.63 -25.19
N TYR A 589 -10.98 -10.38 -26.26
CA TYR A 589 -10.81 -9.87 -27.62
C TYR A 589 -12.11 -10.05 -28.39
N THR A 590 -12.45 -9.05 -29.23
CA THR A 590 -13.63 -9.07 -30.10
C THR A 590 -13.22 -8.68 -31.51
N GLU A 591 -14.09 -8.95 -32.49
CA GLU A 591 -13.85 -8.60 -33.90
C GLU A 591 -12.62 -9.31 -34.50
N LEU A 592 -12.33 -10.51 -34.01
CA LEU A 592 -11.31 -11.38 -34.60
C LEU A 592 -11.81 -11.94 -35.95
N ASP A 593 -10.88 -12.20 -36.88
CA ASP A 593 -11.18 -12.91 -38.12
C ASP A 593 -11.49 -14.38 -37.80
N PRO A 594 -12.73 -14.86 -38.00
CA PRO A 594 -13.10 -16.24 -37.67
C PRO A 594 -12.34 -17.31 -38.47
N GLN A 595 -11.73 -16.93 -39.60
CA GLN A 595 -10.90 -17.80 -40.42
C GLN A 595 -9.39 -17.59 -40.17
N GLY A 596 -9.04 -16.60 -39.35
CA GLY A 596 -7.67 -16.30 -38.98
C GLY A 596 -7.09 -17.36 -38.04
N GLN A 597 -5.78 -17.58 -38.13
CA GLN A 597 -5.03 -18.30 -37.12
C GLN A 597 -4.25 -17.31 -36.27
N TYR A 598 -4.24 -17.52 -34.95
CA TYR A 598 -3.61 -16.60 -34.01
C TYR A 598 -2.52 -17.29 -33.20
N ARG A 599 -1.50 -16.51 -32.82
CA ARG A 599 -0.47 -16.89 -31.87
C ARG A 599 -0.45 -15.88 -30.74
N LEU A 600 -0.52 -16.39 -29.53
CA LEU A 600 -0.36 -15.61 -28.31
C LEU A 600 1.13 -15.49 -27.97
N ARG A 601 1.56 -14.30 -27.60
CA ARG A 601 2.79 -14.06 -26.84
C ARG A 601 2.40 -13.45 -25.50
N VAL A 602 2.96 -13.94 -24.40
CA VAL A 602 2.64 -13.46 -23.05
C VAL A 602 3.91 -13.32 -22.24
N VAL A 603 4.00 -12.26 -21.43
CA VAL A 603 5.05 -12.06 -20.43
C VAL A 603 4.43 -12.14 -19.05
N TYR A 604 4.85 -13.13 -18.27
CA TYR A 604 4.42 -13.28 -16.88
C TYR A 604 5.28 -12.43 -15.93
N ALA A 605 4.68 -11.93 -14.85
CA ALA A 605 5.46 -11.26 -13.81
C ALA A 605 6.25 -12.28 -12.98
N ASP A 606 7.43 -11.88 -12.56
CA ASP A 606 8.40 -12.59 -11.73
C ASP A 606 8.20 -12.36 -10.22
N ASP A 607 7.33 -11.42 -9.82
CA ASP A 607 6.79 -11.41 -8.46
C ASP A 607 6.03 -12.73 -8.19
N SER A 608 6.06 -13.24 -6.96
CA SER A 608 5.41 -14.49 -6.58
C SER A 608 5.71 -15.67 -7.53
N ASN A 609 6.93 -15.75 -8.10
CA ASN A 609 7.38 -16.77 -9.07
C ASN A 609 7.26 -18.23 -8.59
N HIS A 610 7.11 -18.44 -7.28
CA HIS A 610 6.88 -19.74 -6.66
C HIS A 610 5.45 -20.25 -6.85
N VAL A 611 4.50 -19.39 -7.26
CA VAL A 611 3.12 -19.75 -7.59
C VAL A 611 3.01 -20.07 -9.08
N LYS A 612 2.46 -21.24 -9.41
CA LYS A 612 2.25 -21.64 -10.80
C LYS A 612 1.00 -21.00 -11.39
N ILE A 613 1.01 -20.86 -12.70
CA ILE A 613 -0.07 -20.24 -13.48
C ILE A 613 -0.51 -21.17 -14.62
N ARG A 614 -1.83 -21.23 -14.84
CA ARG A 614 -2.48 -21.92 -15.96
C ARG A 614 -3.11 -20.86 -16.87
N LEU A 615 -3.15 -21.14 -18.17
CA LEU A 615 -3.81 -20.31 -19.17
C LEU A 615 -4.82 -21.13 -19.97
N GLN A 616 -6.00 -20.56 -20.16
CA GLN A 616 -7.06 -21.10 -21.02
C GLN A 616 -7.52 -20.06 -22.05
N ALA A 617 -7.86 -20.54 -23.25
CA ALA A 617 -8.56 -19.80 -24.29
C ALA A 617 -10.00 -20.35 -24.35
N ASP A 618 -10.95 -19.55 -23.89
CA ASP A 618 -12.29 -19.98 -23.50
C ASP A 618 -12.22 -21.19 -22.55
N GLU A 619 -12.67 -22.37 -22.99
CA GLU A 619 -12.59 -23.61 -22.20
C GLU A 619 -11.34 -24.45 -22.52
N LEU A 620 -10.56 -24.09 -23.54
CA LEU A 620 -9.43 -24.87 -24.04
C LEU A 620 -8.14 -24.53 -23.28
N GLU A 621 -7.44 -25.53 -22.75
CA GLU A 621 -6.15 -25.35 -22.09
C GLU A 621 -5.05 -25.02 -23.11
N ILE A 622 -4.39 -23.86 -22.93
CA ILE A 622 -3.23 -23.45 -23.74
C ILE A 622 -1.95 -23.97 -23.12
N HIS A 623 -1.82 -23.85 -21.80
CA HIS A 623 -0.81 -24.56 -21.03
C HIS A 623 -1.32 -24.90 -19.62
N PRO A 624 -0.87 -26.02 -19.03
CA PRO A 624 -1.23 -26.40 -17.67
C PRO A 624 -0.56 -25.46 -16.65
N LEU A 625 -0.66 -25.78 -15.36
CA LEU A 625 0.06 -25.07 -14.31
C LEU A 625 1.58 -25.16 -14.54
N ILE A 626 2.19 -24.05 -14.94
CA ILE A 626 3.64 -23.91 -15.14
C ILE A 626 4.25 -22.94 -14.12
N LYS A 627 5.53 -23.13 -13.82
CA LYS A 627 6.31 -22.10 -13.11
C LYS A 627 6.54 -20.92 -14.05
N LYS A 628 6.33 -19.70 -13.57
CA LYS A 628 6.61 -18.47 -14.33
C LYS A 628 8.14 -18.34 -14.57
N PRO A 629 8.60 -17.90 -15.74
CA PRO A 629 10.01 -17.63 -15.98
C PRO A 629 10.57 -16.59 -15.01
N ASP A 630 11.84 -16.77 -14.62
CA ASP A 630 12.59 -15.82 -13.81
C ASP A 630 14.05 -15.80 -14.28
N PRO A 631 14.52 -14.72 -14.95
CA PRO A 631 13.81 -13.47 -15.21
C PRO A 631 12.61 -13.62 -16.17
N PRO A 632 11.69 -12.65 -16.23
CA PRO A 632 10.58 -12.63 -17.19
C PRO A 632 11.09 -12.72 -18.63
N GLU A 633 10.43 -13.53 -19.43
CA GLU A 633 10.67 -13.63 -20.87
C GLU A 633 9.35 -13.89 -21.61
N PRO A 634 9.24 -13.52 -22.89
CA PRO A 634 8.05 -13.80 -23.68
C PRO A 634 7.91 -15.29 -23.97
N LEU A 635 6.72 -15.85 -23.68
CA LEU A 635 6.34 -17.21 -24.04
C LEU A 635 5.32 -17.18 -25.18
N GLU A 636 5.46 -18.06 -26.17
CA GLU A 636 4.58 -18.11 -27.34
C GLU A 636 3.76 -19.41 -27.39
N TYR A 637 2.47 -19.28 -27.69
CA TYR A 637 1.53 -20.38 -27.81
C TYR A 637 0.59 -20.18 -28.99
N ASP A 638 0.30 -21.25 -29.73
CA ASP A 638 -0.73 -21.19 -30.77
C ASP A 638 -2.13 -21.23 -30.15
N ILE A 639 -3.04 -20.37 -30.62
CA ILE A 639 -4.43 -20.38 -30.19
C ILE A 639 -5.22 -21.37 -31.07
N PRO A 640 -5.96 -22.33 -30.48
CA PRO A 640 -6.83 -23.21 -31.25
C PRO A 640 -7.86 -22.41 -32.07
N ALA A 641 -7.98 -22.71 -33.36
CA ALA A 641 -8.91 -21.99 -34.25
C ALA A 641 -10.37 -22.04 -33.77
N THR A 642 -10.75 -23.07 -33.02
CA THR A 642 -12.08 -23.19 -32.40
C THR A 642 -12.35 -22.12 -31.33
N ALA A 643 -11.33 -21.60 -30.65
CA ALA A 643 -11.46 -20.54 -29.63
C ALA A 643 -11.60 -19.13 -30.22
N THR A 644 -11.51 -18.99 -31.56
CA THR A 644 -11.69 -17.70 -32.25
C THR A 644 -12.76 -17.77 -33.34
N ALA A 645 -13.44 -18.91 -33.47
CA ALA A 645 -14.33 -19.22 -34.59
C ALA A 645 -15.63 -18.38 -34.62
N ASP A 646 -15.99 -17.77 -33.49
CA ASP A 646 -17.13 -16.85 -33.38
C ASP A 646 -16.70 -15.36 -33.44
N GLY A 647 -15.42 -15.08 -33.69
CA GLY A 647 -14.86 -13.74 -33.72
C GLY A 647 -14.59 -13.12 -32.35
N THR A 648 -14.74 -13.88 -31.26
CA THR A 648 -14.41 -13.48 -29.89
C THR A 648 -13.39 -14.46 -29.30
N LEU A 649 -12.59 -14.00 -28.33
CA LEU A 649 -11.68 -14.86 -27.57
C LEU A 649 -11.61 -14.37 -26.13
N THR A 650 -11.80 -15.27 -25.17
CA THR A 650 -11.55 -15.00 -23.75
C THR A 650 -10.28 -15.71 -23.30
N LEU A 651 -9.27 -14.96 -22.89
CA LEU A 651 -8.10 -15.53 -22.20
C LEU A 651 -8.35 -15.49 -20.70
N SER A 652 -8.16 -16.62 -20.02
CA SER A 652 -8.28 -16.73 -18.56
C SER A 652 -7.04 -17.32 -17.95
N TRP A 653 -6.40 -16.55 -17.07
CA TRP A 653 -5.30 -17.02 -16.24
C TRP A 653 -5.78 -17.33 -14.84
N ASN A 654 -5.29 -18.44 -14.29
CA ASN A 654 -5.58 -18.87 -12.93
C ASN A 654 -4.28 -19.29 -12.25
N ARG A 655 -4.11 -18.90 -10.98
CA ARG A 655 -3.07 -19.49 -10.13
C ARG A 655 -3.50 -20.88 -9.64
N GLU A 656 -2.59 -21.61 -8.98
CA GLU A 656 -2.94 -22.82 -8.24
C GLU A 656 -4.08 -22.51 -7.22
N PRO A 657 -5.21 -23.22 -7.27
CA PRO A 657 -6.36 -22.91 -6.43
C PRO A 657 -6.12 -23.27 -4.97
N GLY A 658 -6.85 -22.61 -4.07
CA GLY A 658 -6.87 -22.92 -2.64
C GLY A 658 -5.57 -22.58 -1.90
N ARG A 659 -4.74 -21.68 -2.44
CA ARG A 659 -3.58 -21.15 -1.69
C ARG A 659 -3.99 -20.03 -0.74
N GLY A 660 -3.46 -20.06 0.48
CA GLY A 660 -3.60 -18.99 1.48
C GLY A 660 -2.62 -17.82 1.23
N GLY A 661 -2.19 -17.18 2.32
CA GLY A 661 -1.24 -16.06 2.29
C GLY A 661 -1.82 -14.77 1.67
N ASN A 662 -0.96 -13.99 1.03
CA ASN A 662 -1.30 -12.68 0.47
C ASN A 662 -2.26 -12.73 -0.74
N GLY A 663 -2.64 -13.91 -1.23
CA GLY A 663 -3.59 -14.08 -2.33
C GLY A 663 -3.03 -13.79 -3.73
N ARG A 664 -1.75 -13.42 -3.87
CA ARG A 664 -1.14 -13.08 -5.16
C ARG A 664 -0.70 -14.34 -5.92
N GLY A 665 -0.33 -14.16 -7.19
CA GLY A 665 0.29 -15.20 -8.01
C GLY A 665 -0.22 -15.31 -9.45
N CYS A 666 -1.34 -14.66 -9.78
CA CYS A 666 -1.83 -14.54 -11.16
C CYS A 666 -1.49 -13.14 -11.69
N GLN A 667 -0.35 -12.99 -12.37
CA GLN A 667 0.24 -11.68 -12.71
C GLN A 667 0.82 -11.68 -14.12
N ILE A 668 0.35 -10.76 -14.96
CA ILE A 668 0.67 -10.71 -16.39
C ILE A 668 1.10 -9.29 -16.72
N ARG A 669 2.27 -9.16 -17.37
CA ARG A 669 2.86 -7.86 -17.75
C ARG A 669 2.35 -7.40 -19.12
N GLU A 670 2.58 -8.21 -20.14
CA GLU A 670 2.24 -7.86 -21.53
C GLU A 670 1.66 -9.05 -22.28
N VAL A 671 0.79 -8.75 -23.25
CA VAL A 671 0.16 -9.74 -24.12
C VAL A 671 0.16 -9.25 -25.56
N TRP A 672 0.50 -10.14 -26.50
CA TRP A 672 0.30 -9.93 -27.93
C TRP A 672 -0.58 -11.06 -28.45
N LEU A 673 -1.65 -10.71 -29.16
CA LEU A 673 -2.41 -11.66 -29.97
C LEU A 673 -2.09 -11.40 -31.43
N MET A 674 -1.18 -12.19 -32.00
CA MET A 674 -0.64 -11.98 -33.35
C MET A 674 -1.39 -12.84 -34.36
N LYS A 675 -1.90 -12.24 -35.43
CA LYS A 675 -2.46 -13.00 -36.55
C LYS A 675 -1.33 -13.63 -37.35
N LYS A 676 -1.37 -14.95 -37.55
CA LYS A 676 -0.43 -15.65 -38.42
C LYS A 676 -0.64 -15.19 -39.85
N GLN A 677 0.43 -14.77 -40.51
CA GLN A 677 0.39 -14.48 -41.93
C GLN A 677 0.17 -15.79 -42.70
N ALA A 678 -0.68 -15.76 -43.72
CA ALA A 678 -0.83 -16.89 -44.62
C ALA A 678 0.55 -17.17 -45.27
N PRO A 679 0.95 -18.45 -45.40
CA PRO A 679 2.25 -18.82 -45.97
C PRO A 679 2.45 -18.32 -47.41
#